data_AF-A0A6I9S042-F1
#
_entry.id   AF-A0A6I9S042-F1
#
_cell.length_a   1.000
_cell.length_b   1.000
_cell.length_c   1.000
_cell.angle_alpha   90.00
_cell.angle_beta   90.00
_cell.angle_gamma   90.00
#
_symmetry.space_group_name_H-M   'P 1'
#
loop_
_entity.id
_entity.type
_entity.pdbx_description
1 polymer ?
#
loop_
_entity_poly.entity_id
_entity_poly.type
_entity_poly.pdbx_seq_one_letter_code
_entity_poly.pdbx_strand_id
1 'polypeptide(L)'
;MEKLQLCRNSSVEWKPSAVVALATSADGSQVAAAREDGSLEIWLVSPGSVGWHCQLTIQGDPTSRVSSLVWCRAGSKSEGPGRLLSSSIDGSISEWDLFGLQQKVVLDSVGVSIWQMAVEPSDDIVHSDKIDSGLIANGYTNLGAHSDSESSQSDDDDDDDFDEPHAVPTGSNYQRLAIACDDGCVRLYNVSDSDGLTYYRSFPRVSGRILSVAWSHDAKLIFFGSSDGLIRCWDAISFHEAYRITVGLGGLGSGPELCVWSLLFLRSGTLVSGDSTGSVQFWDSHHGTLLQAHTYHKGDVNALATVPGHNRVFSAGSDGQVILYKLSTETLRSGNDELPKEHTTKWVYVGYIRAHTHDVRALTMAVPICREDALPDEKVPKVRCREKPIDFSYRKWAHLGVPMLISAGDDTKLFAYSAKEFTQFSPHDICPAPQRPSMKLVHDTVLDGASVLLVQSSVWLDVFLVKVDGNVSPSVSFGRSTKTQLLARLKSKGSRKIICSAISSTGMLFAYSDHVKPCLFELRRHKGGKGRWSIDKLQLPKGLPYAHCMVFSVDASHLMLAGHDRKIYVVDVKKLELVHTFVPQRKVEDMNFPPSEPPITRMLTSSDGQWLAAINCLGDIYIFNLEIYRQHWFISRLNDASVTAGGFPPGNSNVLVITTSSNQVYVFDVEAKQLGEWSRYHTHHLPRRFQEFPGEVIGLSFPPSLYSTSVIIYSARAMCLIDFGMPLDQDDDEYPNGSELLLEKYDSSKHARAKRKRKNFDQQFKPNKKKNFDFCAFRDPVLFVGHLSENSVLILEKRWMEIAQNFDAPVHRHIFGT
;
A
#
# COMPACT_ATOMS: atom_id res chain seq x y z
N MET A 1 36.03 4.55 -22.72
CA MET A 1 34.70 4.61 -22.10
C MET A 1 34.76 5.57 -20.93
N GLU A 2 34.05 6.69 -21.07
CA GLU A 2 33.99 7.75 -20.07
C GLU A 2 33.18 7.29 -18.86
N LYS A 3 33.47 7.88 -17.70
CA LYS A 3 32.84 7.53 -16.43
C LYS A 3 31.41 8.07 -16.39
N LEU A 4 30.43 7.23 -16.05
CA LEU A 4 29.03 7.67 -15.84
C LEU A 4 28.99 8.81 -14.80
N GLN A 5 28.45 9.95 -15.19
CA GLN A 5 28.34 11.15 -14.37
C GLN A 5 26.98 11.21 -13.69
N LEU A 6 26.98 11.31 -12.35
CA LEU A 6 25.75 11.41 -11.55
C LEU A 6 25.47 12.86 -11.18
N CYS A 7 24.36 13.40 -11.68
CA CYS A 7 23.85 14.74 -11.42
C CYS A 7 22.71 14.67 -10.40
N ARG A 8 22.97 15.07 -9.15
CA ARG A 8 21.97 15.04 -8.09
C ARG A 8 21.25 16.38 -7.97
N ASN A 9 19.94 16.34 -7.79
CA ASN A 9 19.12 17.52 -7.58
C ASN A 9 18.03 17.22 -6.54
N SER A 10 17.76 18.20 -5.68
CA SER A 10 16.77 18.12 -4.60
C SER A 10 15.83 19.33 -4.58
N SER A 11 15.72 20.09 -5.67
CA SER A 11 14.91 21.32 -5.73
C SER A 11 13.43 21.07 -5.99
N VAL A 12 13.04 19.85 -6.35
CA VAL A 12 11.64 19.48 -6.57
C VAL A 12 10.89 19.43 -5.24
N GLU A 13 9.74 20.11 -5.17
CA GLU A 13 8.83 20.05 -4.02
C GLU A 13 8.13 18.70 -4.00
N TRP A 14 8.24 17.98 -2.88
CA TRP A 14 7.53 16.74 -2.64
C TRP A 14 7.15 16.67 -1.16
N LYS A 15 5.85 16.47 -0.89
CA LYS A 15 5.30 16.30 0.45
C LYS A 15 4.32 15.11 0.41
N PRO A 16 4.64 13.98 1.06
CA PRO A 16 3.68 12.90 1.26
C PRO A 16 2.61 13.33 2.28
N SER A 17 1.48 12.63 2.28
CA SER A 17 0.33 12.89 3.15
C SER A 17 0.25 11.87 4.29
N ALA A 18 -0.30 12.28 5.44
CA ALA A 18 -0.45 11.40 6.60
C ALA A 18 -1.33 10.20 6.30
N VAL A 19 -1.12 9.10 7.02
CA VAL A 19 -1.96 7.90 6.93
C VAL A 19 -2.98 7.95 8.04
N VAL A 20 -4.26 7.97 7.66
CA VAL A 20 -5.35 8.19 8.62
C VAL A 20 -5.97 6.88 9.08
N ALA A 21 -6.14 5.92 8.15
CA ALA A 21 -6.74 4.64 8.44
C ALA A 21 -6.01 3.51 7.69
N LEU A 22 -6.01 2.32 8.29
CA LEU A 22 -5.53 1.08 7.70
C LEU A 22 -6.60 0.00 7.82
N ALA A 23 -6.72 -0.85 6.81
CA ALA A 23 -7.54 -2.05 6.90
C ALA A 23 -6.94 -3.19 6.08
N THR A 24 -6.90 -4.39 6.65
CA THR A 24 -6.45 -5.59 5.94
C THR A 24 -7.64 -6.29 5.31
N SER A 25 -7.48 -6.81 4.10
CA SER A 25 -8.47 -7.61 3.39
C SER A 25 -8.84 -8.87 4.17
N ALA A 26 -10.00 -9.43 3.87
CA ALA A 26 -10.52 -10.58 4.60
C ALA A 26 -9.70 -11.87 4.41
N ASP A 27 -8.89 -11.94 3.35
CA ASP A 27 -7.93 -13.02 3.10
C ASP A 27 -6.52 -12.74 3.67
N GLY A 28 -6.30 -11.56 4.26
CA GLY A 28 -5.01 -11.17 4.84
C GLY A 28 -3.93 -10.75 3.85
N SER A 29 -4.19 -10.82 2.53
CA SER A 29 -3.18 -10.64 1.47
C SER A 29 -2.95 -9.18 1.07
N GLN A 30 -3.91 -8.30 1.33
CA GLN A 30 -3.92 -6.90 0.94
C GLN A 30 -4.10 -5.98 2.14
N VAL A 31 -3.44 -4.83 2.07
CA VAL A 31 -3.55 -3.77 3.08
C VAL A 31 -3.93 -2.49 2.37
N ALA A 32 -5.11 -1.97 2.73
CA ALA A 32 -5.58 -0.67 2.29
C ALA A 32 -5.08 0.41 3.24
N ALA A 33 -4.50 1.49 2.70
CA ALA A 33 -4.05 2.65 3.44
C ALA A 33 -4.69 3.93 2.90
N ALA A 34 -5.55 4.56 3.69
CA ALA A 34 -6.15 5.85 3.35
C ALA A 34 -5.25 6.99 3.83
N ARG A 35 -4.97 7.91 2.91
CA ARG A 35 -4.16 9.10 3.15
C ARG A 35 -5.06 10.30 3.42
N GLU A 36 -4.54 11.29 4.15
CA GLU A 36 -5.26 12.52 4.51
C GLU A 36 -5.69 13.36 3.30
N ASP A 37 -4.97 13.24 2.17
CA ASP A 37 -5.32 13.92 0.93
C ASP A 37 -6.49 13.26 0.19
N GLY A 38 -7.09 12.21 0.73
CA GLY A 38 -8.19 11.46 0.12
C GLY A 38 -7.71 10.42 -0.91
N SER A 39 -6.41 10.15 -1.01
CA SER A 39 -5.94 9.00 -1.81
C SER A 39 -6.00 7.69 -1.02
N LEU A 40 -6.21 6.59 -1.73
CA LEU A 40 -6.20 5.25 -1.19
C LEU A 40 -5.10 4.44 -1.87
N GLU A 41 -4.26 3.78 -1.08
CA GLU A 41 -3.23 2.87 -1.58
C GLU A 41 -3.58 1.42 -1.20
N ILE A 42 -3.41 0.51 -2.16
CA ILE A 42 -3.56 -0.95 -1.93
C ILE A 42 -2.18 -1.59 -2.02
N TRP A 43 -1.76 -2.18 -0.91
CA TRP A 43 -0.47 -2.83 -0.74
C TRP A 43 -0.64 -4.35 -0.70
N LEU A 44 0.06 -5.06 -1.58
CA LEU A 44 0.17 -6.52 -1.52
C LEU A 44 1.27 -6.94 -0.57
N VAL A 45 0.92 -7.91 0.27
CA VAL A 45 1.77 -8.45 1.32
C VAL A 45 2.47 -9.71 0.82
N SER A 46 3.76 -9.62 0.48
CA SER A 46 4.50 -10.72 -0.13
C SER A 46 5.75 -11.08 0.68
N PRO A 47 6.05 -12.38 0.89
CA PRO A 47 7.31 -12.78 1.51
C PRO A 47 8.45 -12.65 0.50
N GLY A 48 9.52 -11.90 0.84
CA GLY A 48 10.68 -11.74 -0.05
C GLY A 48 11.59 -10.55 0.26
N SER A 49 12.43 -10.17 -0.71
CA SER A 49 13.33 -8.98 -0.66
C SER A 49 12.58 -7.65 -0.66
N VAL A 50 11.46 -7.60 -1.37
CA VAL A 50 10.68 -6.39 -1.58
C VAL A 50 9.64 -6.22 -0.48
N GLY A 51 9.06 -7.32 -0.01
CA GLY A 51 8.09 -7.38 1.09
C GLY A 51 6.71 -6.81 0.79
N TRP A 52 6.69 -5.67 0.11
CA TRP A 52 5.54 -4.80 -0.04
C TRP A 52 5.50 -4.25 -1.45
N HIS A 53 4.39 -4.50 -2.15
CA HIS A 53 4.14 -3.95 -3.47
C HIS A 53 2.94 -3.01 -3.42
N CYS A 54 3.12 -1.74 -3.79
CA CYS A 54 2.00 -0.82 -3.93
C CYS A 54 1.30 -1.07 -5.27
N GLN A 55 0.33 -1.98 -5.26
CA GLN A 55 -0.38 -2.41 -6.46
C GLN A 55 -1.17 -1.24 -7.07
N LEU A 56 -1.97 -0.55 -6.25
CA LEU A 56 -2.89 0.50 -6.71
C LEU A 56 -2.74 1.77 -5.87
N THR A 57 -2.94 2.91 -6.55
CA THR A 57 -3.20 4.19 -5.90
C THR A 57 -4.43 4.79 -6.55
N ILE A 58 -5.54 4.83 -5.83
CA ILE A 58 -6.80 5.41 -6.29
C ILE A 58 -6.89 6.82 -5.72
N GLN A 59 -7.09 7.80 -6.60
CA GLN A 59 -7.33 9.17 -6.19
C GLN A 59 -8.82 9.32 -5.86
N GLY A 60 -9.13 9.61 -4.60
CA GLY A 60 -10.49 9.92 -4.17
C GLY A 60 -10.77 11.42 -4.16
N ASP A 61 -11.86 11.77 -3.49
CA ASP A 61 -12.23 13.16 -3.27
C ASP A 61 -11.27 13.85 -2.28
N PRO A 62 -10.56 14.92 -2.68
CA PRO A 62 -9.67 15.65 -1.77
C PRO A 62 -10.39 16.43 -0.66
N THR A 63 -11.70 16.64 -0.76
CA THR A 63 -12.48 17.31 0.30
C THR A 63 -12.96 16.36 1.38
N SER A 64 -13.23 15.11 1.03
CA SER A 64 -13.47 14.03 1.98
C SER A 64 -12.24 13.81 2.88
N ARG A 65 -12.51 13.60 4.17
CA ARG A 65 -11.52 13.19 5.17
C ARG A 65 -11.93 11.84 5.72
N VAL A 66 -11.24 10.79 5.28
CA VAL A 66 -11.49 9.42 5.72
C VAL A 66 -11.24 9.32 7.23
N SER A 67 -12.17 8.72 7.96
CA SER A 67 -12.05 8.45 9.41
C SER A 67 -11.77 6.98 9.71
N SER A 68 -12.42 6.05 8.98
CA SER A 68 -12.30 4.61 9.18
C SER A 68 -12.30 3.87 7.84
N LEU A 69 -11.57 2.75 7.78
CA LEU A 69 -11.57 1.80 6.67
C LEU A 69 -12.00 0.42 7.17
N VAL A 70 -12.80 -0.29 6.38
CA VAL A 70 -13.19 -1.68 6.66
C VAL A 70 -13.31 -2.49 5.37
N TRP A 71 -13.00 -3.79 5.48
CA TRP A 71 -13.29 -4.76 4.43
C TRP A 71 -14.47 -5.63 4.84
N CYS A 72 -15.44 -5.79 3.94
CA CYS A 72 -16.61 -6.64 4.13
C CYS A 72 -16.54 -7.85 3.21
N ARG A 73 -16.90 -9.04 3.69
CA ARG A 73 -17.07 -10.24 2.85
C ARG A 73 -18.49 -10.20 2.28
N ALA A 74 -18.60 -10.02 0.98
CA ALA A 74 -19.88 -10.07 0.27
C ALA A 74 -20.12 -11.51 -0.24
N GLY A 75 -21.14 -12.18 0.31
CA GLY A 75 -21.69 -13.45 -0.18
C GLY A 75 -20.93 -14.74 0.15
N SER A 76 -21.66 -15.87 0.24
CA SER A 76 -21.18 -17.22 0.58
C SER A 76 -20.30 -17.91 -0.48
N LYS A 77 -19.88 -17.19 -1.54
CA LYS A 77 -19.08 -17.70 -2.66
C LYS A 77 -17.96 -16.78 -3.15
N SER A 78 -17.61 -15.71 -2.44
CA SER A 78 -16.58 -14.78 -2.91
C SER A 78 -15.18 -15.24 -2.53
N GLU A 79 -14.46 -15.87 -3.45
CA GLU A 79 -13.01 -16.12 -3.39
C GLU A 79 -12.16 -14.83 -3.62
N GLY A 80 -12.71 -13.66 -3.28
CA GLY A 80 -12.09 -12.34 -3.49
C GLY A 80 -11.72 -11.62 -2.19
N PRO A 81 -10.97 -10.50 -2.26
CA PRO A 81 -10.48 -9.76 -1.08
C PRO A 81 -11.58 -9.09 -0.24
N GLY A 82 -12.80 -8.99 -0.77
CA GLY A 82 -13.96 -8.34 -0.15
C GLY A 82 -14.28 -6.96 -0.75
N ARG A 83 -15.37 -6.34 -0.27
CA ARG A 83 -15.74 -4.95 -0.57
C ARG A 83 -15.00 -4.02 0.38
N LEU A 84 -14.37 -2.96 -0.14
CA LEU A 84 -13.65 -1.98 0.68
C LEU A 84 -14.48 -0.71 0.86
N LEU A 85 -14.80 -0.40 2.12
CA LEU A 85 -15.59 0.76 2.51
C LEU A 85 -14.75 1.74 3.34
N SER A 86 -14.98 3.03 3.11
CA SER A 86 -14.43 4.11 3.93
C SER A 86 -15.54 5.01 4.45
N SER A 87 -15.47 5.38 5.72
CA SER A 87 -16.28 6.46 6.27
C SER A 87 -15.51 7.76 6.21
N SER A 88 -16.24 8.85 6.07
CA SER A 88 -15.71 10.21 6.11
C SER A 88 -16.19 10.94 7.35
N ILE A 89 -15.44 11.93 7.82
CA ILE A 89 -15.84 12.77 8.96
C ILE A 89 -17.07 13.64 8.65
N ASP A 90 -17.44 13.82 7.37
CA ASP A 90 -18.68 14.48 6.99
C ASP A 90 -19.92 13.59 7.17
N GLY A 91 -19.75 12.30 7.48
CA GLY A 91 -20.83 11.34 7.66
C GLY A 91 -21.18 10.53 6.41
N SER A 92 -20.50 10.73 5.30
CA SER A 92 -20.66 9.90 4.11
C SER A 92 -19.91 8.58 4.23
N ILE A 93 -20.39 7.55 3.52
CA ILE A 93 -19.67 6.30 3.30
C ILE A 93 -19.46 6.10 1.81
N SER A 94 -18.22 5.79 1.46
CA SER A 94 -17.82 5.49 0.10
C SER A 94 -17.31 4.05 -0.02
N GLU A 95 -17.64 3.43 -1.14
CA GLU A 95 -17.04 2.19 -1.61
C GLU A 95 -15.91 2.50 -2.58
N TRP A 96 -14.82 1.73 -2.47
CA TRP A 96 -13.68 1.81 -3.37
C TRP A 96 -13.72 0.66 -4.36
N ASP A 97 -14.08 0.99 -5.61
CA ASP A 97 -14.04 0.04 -6.70
C ASP A 97 -12.58 -0.12 -7.17
N LEU A 98 -11.97 -1.23 -6.78
CA LEU A 98 -10.60 -1.59 -7.14
C LEU A 98 -10.47 -1.98 -8.62
N PHE A 99 -11.58 -2.36 -9.25
CA PHE A 99 -11.61 -2.71 -10.66
C PHE A 99 -11.82 -1.48 -11.53
N GLY A 100 -12.75 -0.59 -11.20
CA GLY A 100 -12.97 0.69 -11.90
C GLY A 100 -12.01 1.82 -11.50
N LEU A 101 -11.20 1.62 -10.44
CA LEU A 101 -10.31 2.61 -9.83
C LEU A 101 -11.04 3.91 -9.47
N GLN A 102 -12.19 3.77 -8.82
CA GLN A 102 -13.10 4.86 -8.47
C GLN A 102 -13.57 4.79 -7.03
N GLN A 103 -13.83 5.95 -6.45
CA GLN A 103 -14.55 6.09 -5.19
C GLN A 103 -16.02 6.38 -5.51
N LYS A 104 -16.93 5.54 -5.01
CA LYS A 104 -18.38 5.66 -5.18
C LYS A 104 -19.02 5.92 -3.82
N VAL A 105 -19.72 7.04 -3.66
CA VAL A 105 -20.49 7.29 -2.44
C VAL A 105 -21.68 6.33 -2.41
N VAL A 106 -21.78 5.52 -1.36
CA VAL A 106 -22.86 4.53 -1.16
C VAL A 106 -23.85 4.97 -0.07
N LEU A 107 -23.42 5.86 0.83
CA LEU A 107 -24.28 6.52 1.80
C LEU A 107 -23.95 8.01 1.81
N ASP A 108 -24.95 8.85 1.55
CA ASP A 108 -24.80 10.29 1.58
C ASP A 108 -24.63 10.82 3.01
N SER A 109 -23.97 11.97 3.14
CA SER A 109 -23.79 12.64 4.43
C SER A 109 -25.15 13.06 5.02
N VAL A 110 -25.38 12.67 6.28
CA VAL A 110 -26.50 13.15 7.10
C VAL A 110 -26.07 14.33 8.00
N GLY A 111 -24.89 14.90 7.78
CA GLY A 111 -24.33 15.97 8.61
C GLY A 111 -23.87 15.54 10.00
N VAL A 112 -23.70 14.23 10.23
CA VAL A 112 -23.19 13.65 11.48
C VAL A 112 -21.88 12.93 11.20
N SER A 113 -20.82 13.31 11.92
CA SER A 113 -19.51 12.70 11.74
C SER A 113 -19.49 11.23 12.14
N ILE A 114 -18.81 10.41 11.33
CA ILE A 114 -18.54 9.01 11.62
C ILE A 114 -17.11 8.87 12.11
N TRP A 115 -16.91 8.26 13.28
CA TRP A 115 -15.59 8.08 13.89
C TRP A 115 -14.97 6.72 13.56
N GLN A 116 -15.73 5.64 13.73
CA GLN A 116 -15.26 4.29 13.46
C GLN A 116 -16.37 3.43 12.84
N MET A 117 -15.97 2.48 12.01
CA MET A 117 -16.83 1.40 11.53
C MET A 117 -16.30 0.04 11.99
N ALA A 118 -17.20 -0.89 12.29
CA ALA A 118 -16.84 -2.27 12.59
C ALA A 118 -17.80 -3.25 11.90
N VAL A 119 -17.23 -4.25 11.24
CA VAL A 119 -17.97 -5.27 10.51
C VAL A 119 -18.31 -6.41 11.47
N GLU A 120 -19.52 -6.95 11.35
CA GLU A 120 -19.96 -8.14 12.06
C GLU A 120 -19.07 -9.34 11.71
N PRO A 121 -18.52 -10.06 12.71
CA PRO A 121 -17.73 -11.26 12.45
C PRO A 121 -18.60 -12.34 11.82
N SER A 122 -18.10 -12.98 10.76
CA SER A 122 -18.70 -14.18 10.18
C SER A 122 -18.07 -15.42 10.82
N ASP A 123 -18.87 -16.39 11.26
CA ASP A 123 -18.38 -17.70 11.68
C ASP A 123 -17.70 -18.40 10.49
N ASP A 124 -16.36 -18.35 10.44
CA ASP A 124 -15.60 -19.23 9.56
C ASP A 124 -15.81 -20.65 10.09
N ILE A 125 -16.61 -21.43 9.35
CA ILE A 125 -16.97 -22.81 9.67
C ILE A 125 -15.71 -23.63 9.96
N VAL A 126 -15.69 -24.17 11.18
CA VAL A 126 -15.06 -25.40 11.66
C VAL A 126 -14.99 -26.47 10.56
N HIS A 127 -13.89 -26.52 9.80
CA HIS A 127 -13.46 -27.72 9.06
C HIS A 127 -11.94 -27.76 8.90
N SER A 128 -11.22 -27.77 10.02
CA SER A 128 -9.93 -28.47 10.13
C SER A 128 -9.76 -28.91 11.58
N ASP A 129 -9.40 -30.17 11.77
CA ASP A 129 -9.10 -30.85 13.05
C ASP A 129 -10.28 -31.46 13.84
N LYS A 130 -11.04 -32.34 13.17
CA LYS A 130 -11.37 -33.62 13.80
C LYS A 130 -10.41 -34.68 13.29
N ILE A 131 -9.24 -34.77 13.93
CA ILE A 131 -8.50 -36.02 13.96
C ILE A 131 -9.26 -36.92 14.92
N ASP A 132 -9.96 -37.88 14.33
CA ASP A 132 -10.65 -38.97 15.00
C ASP A 132 -9.62 -39.76 15.84
N SER A 133 -9.59 -39.54 17.15
CA SER A 133 -8.99 -40.48 18.09
C SER A 133 -10.08 -41.47 18.49
N GLY A 134 -10.09 -42.62 17.82
CA GLY A 134 -11.06 -43.68 18.02
C GLY A 134 -11.13 -44.15 19.47
N LEU A 135 -12.34 -44.20 20.00
CA LEU A 135 -12.72 -45.12 21.06
C LEU A 135 -14.03 -45.80 20.67
N ILE A 136 -13.93 -47.13 20.70
CA ILE A 136 -14.86 -48.18 20.33
C ILE A 136 -16.13 -48.12 21.19
N ALA A 137 -17.32 -48.24 20.59
CA ALA A 137 -18.31 -49.30 20.88
C ALA A 137 -19.76 -48.93 20.45
N ASN A 138 -20.31 -49.80 19.58
CA ASN A 138 -21.71 -50.27 19.48
C ASN A 138 -22.83 -49.22 19.22
N GLY A 139 -23.73 -49.35 18.24
CA GLY A 139 -24.07 -50.42 17.30
C GLY A 139 -25.49 -50.18 16.77
N TYR A 140 -25.77 -50.76 15.60
CA TYR A 140 -27.05 -51.01 14.93
C TYR A 140 -27.71 -49.96 14.01
N THR A 141 -27.80 -50.43 12.77
CA THR A 141 -28.46 -49.98 11.54
C THR A 141 -29.97 -50.23 11.56
N ASN A 142 -30.77 -49.37 10.89
CA ASN A 142 -31.54 -49.76 9.68
C ASN A 142 -32.58 -48.70 9.23
N LEU A 143 -32.67 -48.54 7.89
CA LEU A 143 -33.86 -48.45 7.00
C LEU A 143 -35.08 -47.66 7.51
N GLY A 144 -35.75 -46.76 6.78
CA GLY A 144 -35.85 -46.49 5.36
C GLY A 144 -37.26 -45.94 5.04
N ALA A 145 -37.39 -45.29 3.88
CA ALA A 145 -38.62 -45.09 3.10
C ALA A 145 -39.71 -44.07 3.52
N HIS A 146 -40.06 -43.27 2.50
CA HIS A 146 -41.20 -42.40 2.24
C HIS A 146 -42.57 -42.83 2.78
N SER A 147 -43.41 -41.82 3.12
CA SER A 147 -44.79 -41.71 2.61
C SER A 147 -45.43 -40.35 2.94
N ASP A 148 -46.11 -39.78 1.95
CA ASP A 148 -46.99 -38.62 2.02
C ASP A 148 -48.28 -38.88 2.81
N SER A 149 -48.88 -37.84 3.43
CA SER A 149 -50.35 -37.69 3.52
C SER A 149 -50.80 -36.34 4.12
N GLU A 150 -51.43 -35.55 3.25
CA GLU A 150 -52.67 -34.76 3.38
C GLU A 150 -53.21 -34.26 4.75
N SER A 151 -53.41 -32.93 4.78
CA SER A 151 -54.54 -32.13 5.26
C SER A 151 -55.40 -32.56 6.47
N SER A 152 -55.57 -31.61 7.40
CA SER A 152 -56.89 -31.28 7.97
C SER A 152 -56.89 -29.87 8.54
N GLN A 153 -57.84 -29.05 8.05
CA GLN A 153 -58.26 -27.78 8.61
C GLN A 153 -59.11 -28.03 9.86
N SER A 154 -58.92 -27.21 10.89
CA SER A 154 -59.93 -26.92 11.90
C SER A 154 -59.70 -25.50 12.38
N ASP A 155 -60.66 -24.64 12.05
CA ASP A 155 -60.84 -23.30 12.60
C ASP A 155 -61.28 -23.41 14.06
N ASP A 156 -60.64 -22.68 14.96
CA ASP A 156 -61.25 -22.17 16.17
C ASP A 156 -60.59 -20.81 16.48
N ASP A 157 -61.41 -19.77 16.39
CA ASP A 157 -61.12 -18.39 16.75
C ASP A 157 -61.00 -18.27 18.28
N ASP A 158 -59.93 -17.64 18.77
CA ASP A 158 -59.99 -16.81 19.97
C ASP A 158 -58.86 -15.77 19.88
N ASP A 159 -59.29 -14.52 19.70
CA ASP A 159 -58.49 -13.30 19.72
C ASP A 159 -57.94 -13.05 21.14
N ASP A 160 -56.62 -13.00 21.28
CA ASP A 160 -55.96 -12.19 22.31
C ASP A 160 -54.70 -11.56 21.69
N ASP A 161 -54.80 -10.26 21.41
CA ASP A 161 -53.74 -9.38 20.94
C ASP A 161 -52.58 -9.35 21.97
N PHE A 162 -51.51 -10.06 21.65
CA PHE A 162 -50.16 -9.75 22.13
C PHE A 162 -49.22 -9.77 20.92
N ASP A 163 -48.76 -8.60 20.50
CA ASP A 163 -47.68 -8.43 19.51
C ASP A 163 -46.40 -9.12 20.05
N GLU A 164 -46.24 -10.41 19.74
CA GLU A 164 -44.97 -11.11 19.84
C GLU A 164 -44.03 -10.59 18.74
N PRO A 165 -42.76 -10.26 19.06
CA PRO A 165 -41.83 -9.76 18.06
C PRO A 165 -41.57 -10.85 17.02
N HIS A 166 -41.92 -10.57 15.77
CA HIS A 166 -41.60 -11.38 14.61
C HIS A 166 -40.20 -11.99 14.71
N ALA A 167 -40.15 -13.32 14.81
CA ALA A 167 -38.92 -14.10 14.71
C ALA A 167 -38.23 -13.75 13.39
N VAL A 168 -37.01 -13.20 13.50
CA VAL A 168 -36.14 -12.94 12.36
C VAL A 168 -35.82 -14.29 11.69
N PRO A 169 -36.02 -14.45 10.38
CA PRO A 169 -35.61 -15.68 9.69
C PRO A 169 -34.09 -15.81 9.82
N THR A 170 -33.63 -16.80 10.58
CA THR A 170 -32.24 -17.25 10.60
C THR A 170 -31.92 -17.86 9.22
N GLY A 171 -31.57 -17.01 8.26
CA GLY A 171 -31.29 -17.46 6.90
C GLY A 171 -31.20 -16.37 5.83
N SER A 172 -30.61 -15.21 6.12
CA SER A 172 -30.27 -14.24 5.05
C SER A 172 -28.78 -13.86 5.06
N ASN A 173 -28.15 -14.00 3.90
CA ASN A 173 -26.72 -13.88 3.61
C ASN A 173 -26.18 -12.43 3.63
N TYR A 174 -26.48 -11.63 4.66
CA TYR A 174 -26.04 -10.24 4.73
C TYR A 174 -25.18 -9.99 5.97
N GLN A 175 -23.95 -9.49 5.77
CA GLN A 175 -23.06 -9.09 6.85
C GLN A 175 -23.47 -7.70 7.36
N ARG A 176 -23.59 -7.52 8.69
CA ARG A 176 -23.92 -6.21 9.28
C ARG A 176 -22.67 -5.34 9.46
N LEU A 177 -22.86 -4.04 9.25
CA LEU A 177 -21.86 -3.00 9.48
C LEU A 177 -22.35 -2.06 10.58
N ALA A 178 -21.57 -1.92 11.66
CA ALA A 178 -21.81 -0.95 12.71
C ALA A 178 -21.02 0.33 12.46
N ILE A 179 -21.69 1.47 12.66
CA ILE A 179 -21.14 2.80 12.43
C ILE A 179 -21.28 3.62 13.72
N ALA A 180 -20.15 4.02 14.29
CA ALA A 180 -20.07 4.90 15.44
C ALA A 180 -20.14 6.37 15.02
N CYS A 181 -21.14 7.08 15.52
CA CYS A 181 -21.43 8.46 15.15
C CYS A 181 -21.19 9.46 16.29
N ASP A 182 -20.89 10.70 15.91
CA ASP A 182 -20.67 11.82 16.84
C ASP A 182 -21.92 12.18 17.66
N ASP A 183 -23.11 11.85 17.15
CA ASP A 183 -24.39 12.17 17.78
C ASP A 183 -24.80 11.20 18.91
N GLY A 184 -23.88 10.35 19.37
CA GLY A 184 -24.12 9.39 20.45
C GLY A 184 -24.92 8.16 20.02
N CYS A 185 -25.11 7.94 18.71
CA CYS A 185 -25.78 6.76 18.17
C CYS A 185 -24.80 5.81 17.50
N VAL A 186 -25.10 4.51 17.56
CA VAL A 186 -24.53 3.53 16.65
C VAL A 186 -25.61 3.06 15.69
N ARG A 187 -25.29 3.06 14.40
CA ARG A 187 -26.21 2.66 13.33
C ARG A 187 -25.73 1.37 12.69
N LEU A 188 -26.65 0.44 12.46
CA LEU A 188 -26.41 -0.82 11.77
C LEU A 188 -26.95 -0.75 10.35
N TYR A 189 -26.13 -1.20 9.40
CA TYR A 189 -26.48 -1.35 8.00
C TYR A 189 -26.20 -2.77 7.54
N ASN A 190 -27.05 -3.31 6.68
CA ASN A 190 -26.77 -4.57 5.99
C ASN A 190 -25.96 -4.27 4.73
N VAL A 191 -24.89 -5.03 4.53
CA VAL A 191 -24.05 -4.96 3.33
C VAL A 191 -24.56 -6.01 2.35
N SER A 192 -25.15 -5.57 1.22
CA SER A 192 -25.61 -6.47 0.16
C SER A 192 -24.53 -6.72 -0.90
N ASP A 193 -24.69 -7.77 -1.71
CA ASP A 193 -23.78 -8.03 -2.84
C ASP A 193 -23.94 -7.01 -3.99
N SER A 194 -25.05 -6.27 -4.03
CA SER A 194 -25.47 -5.37 -5.11
C SER A 194 -25.01 -3.90 -4.96
N ASP A 195 -23.82 -3.65 -4.43
CA ASP A 195 -23.23 -2.32 -4.14
C ASP A 195 -24.00 -1.45 -3.12
N GLY A 196 -25.07 -1.94 -2.52
CA GLY A 196 -25.90 -1.17 -1.59
C GLY A 196 -25.47 -1.29 -0.13
N LEU A 197 -25.74 -0.23 0.66
CA LEU A 197 -25.89 -0.29 2.11
C LEU A 197 -27.35 -0.04 2.44
N THR A 198 -28.00 -1.00 3.10
CA THR A 198 -29.40 -0.84 3.53
C THR A 198 -29.44 -0.59 5.03
N TYR A 199 -30.09 0.48 5.45
CA TYR A 199 -30.26 0.78 6.87
C TYR A 199 -31.04 -0.36 7.54
N TYR A 200 -30.50 -0.89 8.63
CA TYR A 200 -31.15 -1.94 9.42
C TYR A 200 -31.80 -1.36 10.66
N ARG A 201 -30.99 -0.82 11.60
CA ARG A 201 -31.49 -0.29 12.87
C ARG A 201 -30.47 0.65 13.53
N SER A 202 -30.94 1.55 14.40
CA SER A 202 -30.09 2.38 15.26
C SER A 202 -30.26 1.97 16.71
N PHE A 203 -29.17 1.97 17.47
CA PHE A 203 -29.22 1.88 18.92
C PHE A 203 -29.73 3.19 19.52
N PRO A 204 -30.37 3.16 20.71
CA PRO A 204 -30.76 4.37 21.41
C PRO A 204 -29.58 5.33 21.61
N ARG A 205 -29.85 6.63 21.46
CA ARG A 205 -28.84 7.68 21.64
C ARG A 205 -28.35 7.69 23.08
N VAL A 206 -27.04 7.77 23.26
CA VAL A 206 -26.39 7.96 24.56
C VAL A 206 -25.76 9.34 24.70
N SER A 207 -25.37 9.70 25.91
CA SER A 207 -24.62 10.93 26.17
C SER A 207 -23.17 10.78 25.70
N GLY A 208 -22.63 11.83 25.08
CA GLY A 208 -21.27 11.83 24.53
C GLY A 208 -21.21 11.29 23.09
N ARG A 209 -20.04 11.44 22.47
CA ARG A 209 -19.75 10.98 21.11
C ARG A 209 -19.35 9.51 21.15
N ILE A 210 -19.80 8.69 20.20
CA ILE A 210 -19.25 7.34 20.06
C ILE A 210 -18.01 7.41 19.17
N LEU A 211 -16.86 7.13 19.76
CA LEU A 211 -15.55 7.22 19.10
C LEU A 211 -15.10 5.87 18.56
N SER A 212 -15.50 4.78 19.23
CA SER A 212 -15.12 3.43 18.86
C SER A 212 -16.24 2.41 19.02
N VAL A 213 -16.19 1.35 18.20
CA VAL A 213 -17.17 0.26 18.21
C VAL A 213 -16.50 -1.09 17.98
N ALA A 214 -16.90 -2.12 18.72
CA ALA A 214 -16.42 -3.48 18.56
C ALA A 214 -17.55 -4.51 18.76
N TRP A 215 -17.55 -5.56 17.95
CA TRP A 215 -18.46 -6.70 18.08
C TRP A 215 -17.85 -7.77 18.98
N SER A 216 -18.68 -8.51 19.71
CA SER A 216 -18.28 -9.80 20.27
C SER A 216 -18.06 -10.81 19.15
N HIS A 217 -17.26 -11.84 19.43
CA HIS A 217 -16.92 -12.87 18.44
C HIS A 217 -18.14 -13.61 17.89
N ASP A 218 -19.17 -13.80 18.73
CA ASP A 218 -20.45 -14.43 18.39
C ASP A 218 -21.51 -13.46 17.85
N ALA A 219 -21.13 -12.20 17.62
CA ALA A 219 -21.99 -11.11 17.13
C ALA A 219 -23.25 -10.82 17.98
N LYS A 220 -23.33 -11.34 19.22
CA LYS A 220 -24.47 -11.10 20.13
C LYS A 220 -24.36 -9.80 20.91
N LEU A 221 -23.14 -9.38 21.23
CA LEU A 221 -22.88 -8.14 21.96
C LEU A 221 -22.14 -7.14 21.07
N ILE A 222 -22.41 -5.86 21.30
CA ILE A 222 -21.67 -4.76 20.70
C ILE A 222 -21.26 -3.76 21.77
N PHE A 223 -20.02 -3.29 21.69
CA PHE A 223 -19.41 -2.40 22.67
C PHE A 223 -19.17 -1.03 22.07
N PHE A 224 -19.63 0.02 22.75
CA PHE A 224 -19.47 1.42 22.33
C PHE A 224 -18.50 2.13 23.25
N GLY A 225 -17.40 2.63 22.71
CA GLY A 225 -16.46 3.49 23.41
C GLY A 225 -16.84 4.95 23.20
N SER A 226 -17.12 5.65 24.29
CA SER A 226 -17.65 7.01 24.25
C SER A 226 -16.65 8.06 24.74
N SER A 227 -16.88 9.33 24.39
CA SER A 227 -16.13 10.49 24.87
C SER A 227 -16.44 10.89 26.33
N ASP A 228 -17.39 10.21 26.97
CA ASP A 228 -17.73 10.41 28.40
C ASP A 228 -17.05 9.43 29.35
N GLY A 229 -16.07 8.65 28.85
CA GLY A 229 -15.29 7.69 29.62
C GLY A 229 -16.01 6.39 29.93
N LEU A 230 -17.17 6.16 29.31
CA LEU A 230 -17.94 4.94 29.48
C LEU A 230 -17.79 4.03 28.25
N ILE A 231 -17.68 2.73 28.51
CA ILE A 231 -17.92 1.69 27.52
C ILE A 231 -19.29 1.10 27.78
N ARG A 232 -20.16 1.12 26.77
CA ARG A 232 -21.53 0.60 26.89
C ARG A 232 -21.66 -0.71 26.13
N CYS A 233 -22.15 -1.74 26.80
CA CYS A 233 -22.41 -3.05 26.22
C CYS A 233 -23.88 -3.15 25.85
N TRP A 234 -24.16 -3.47 24.60
CA TRP A 234 -25.50 -3.63 24.06
C TRP A 234 -25.69 -5.03 23.51
N ASP A 235 -26.88 -5.58 23.68
CA ASP A 235 -27.31 -6.77 22.97
C ASP A 235 -27.68 -6.38 21.52
N ALA A 236 -27.04 -7.02 20.55
CA ALA A 236 -27.19 -6.73 19.12
C ALA A 236 -28.48 -7.29 18.51
N ILE A 237 -29.22 -8.13 19.24
CA ILE A 237 -30.51 -8.71 18.84
C ILE A 237 -31.64 -7.92 19.49
N SER A 238 -31.59 -7.74 20.81
CA SER A 238 -32.66 -7.06 21.56
C SER A 238 -32.53 -5.53 21.55
N PHE A 239 -31.35 -4.99 21.24
CA PHE A 239 -31.03 -3.55 21.29
C PHE A 239 -31.23 -2.92 22.68
N HIS A 240 -31.10 -3.73 23.72
CA HIS A 240 -31.07 -3.28 25.11
C HIS A 240 -29.64 -3.13 25.62
N GLU A 241 -29.44 -2.13 26.48
CA GLU A 241 -28.16 -1.91 27.15
C GLU A 241 -28.01 -2.97 28.25
N ALA A 242 -27.05 -3.87 28.09
CA ALA A 242 -26.80 -4.95 29.04
C ALA A 242 -26.14 -4.40 30.31
N TYR A 243 -25.07 -3.63 30.16
CA TYR A 243 -24.35 -3.00 31.27
C TYR A 243 -23.37 -1.91 30.77
N ARG A 244 -22.77 -1.19 31.72
CA ARG A 244 -21.80 -0.11 31.48
C ARG A 244 -20.49 -0.39 32.22
N ILE A 245 -19.37 -0.01 31.60
CA ILE A 245 -18.03 -0.05 32.18
C ILE A 245 -17.52 1.39 32.29
N THR A 246 -16.98 1.75 33.46
CA THR A 246 -16.33 3.06 33.67
C THR A 246 -14.82 2.91 33.51
N VAL A 247 -14.26 3.61 32.52
CA VAL A 247 -12.82 3.60 32.23
C VAL A 247 -12.11 4.60 33.16
N GLY A 248 -10.88 4.29 33.60
CA GLY A 248 -10.06 5.23 34.37
C GLY A 248 -10.00 4.98 35.88
N LEU A 249 -10.32 3.77 36.34
CA LEU A 249 -10.22 3.33 37.74
C LEU A 249 -8.78 3.31 38.32
N GLY A 250 -7.76 3.74 37.56
CA GLY A 250 -6.33 3.71 37.89
C GLY A 250 -5.75 4.98 38.56
N GLY A 251 -6.58 5.95 38.97
CA GLY A 251 -6.15 7.03 39.88
C GLY A 251 -5.33 8.19 39.28
N LEU A 252 -5.30 8.35 37.95
CA LEU A 252 -4.45 9.37 37.29
C LEU A 252 -5.20 10.36 36.38
N GLY A 253 -6.51 10.52 36.52
CA GLY A 253 -7.23 11.51 35.73
C GLY A 253 -8.69 11.71 36.09
N SER A 254 -8.96 12.45 37.17
CA SER A 254 -10.26 13.11 37.38
C SER A 254 -10.25 14.46 36.65
N GLY A 255 -10.08 14.45 35.33
CA GLY A 255 -10.26 15.60 34.44
C GLY A 255 -11.58 15.51 33.67
N PRO A 256 -12.08 16.61 33.09
CA PRO A 256 -13.33 16.58 32.32
C PRO A 256 -13.10 15.84 30.99
N GLU A 257 -13.96 14.83 30.71
CA GLU A 257 -14.10 14.07 29.45
C GLU A 257 -12.93 13.13 29.07
N LEU A 258 -12.91 11.92 29.64
CA LEU A 258 -12.03 10.82 29.20
C LEU A 258 -12.58 10.19 27.91
N CYS A 259 -11.74 10.05 26.89
CA CYS A 259 -12.15 9.50 25.59
C CYS A 259 -11.70 8.05 25.44
N VAL A 260 -12.62 7.16 25.04
CA VAL A 260 -12.30 5.78 24.64
C VAL A 260 -12.10 5.71 23.13
N TRP A 261 -10.85 5.90 22.69
CA TRP A 261 -10.49 6.02 21.28
C TRP A 261 -10.52 4.70 20.51
N SER A 262 -10.25 3.58 21.18
CA SER A 262 -10.18 2.29 20.51
C SER A 262 -10.69 1.15 21.38
N LEU A 263 -11.41 0.22 20.73
CA LEU A 263 -11.90 -1.02 21.32
C LEU A 263 -11.48 -2.21 20.46
N LEU A 264 -11.16 -3.32 21.12
CA LEU A 264 -10.80 -4.58 20.47
C LEU A 264 -11.34 -5.76 21.28
N PHE A 265 -12.13 -6.61 20.65
CA PHE A 265 -12.64 -7.83 21.28
C PHE A 265 -11.73 -9.03 20.96
N LEU A 266 -11.45 -9.86 21.97
CA LEU A 266 -10.63 -11.07 21.84
C LEU A 266 -11.47 -12.34 21.94
N ARG A 267 -11.06 -13.41 21.25
CA ARG A 267 -11.73 -14.73 21.31
C ARG A 267 -11.80 -15.33 22.72
N SER A 268 -10.98 -14.86 23.66
CA SER A 268 -11.04 -15.26 25.07
C SER A 268 -12.22 -14.66 25.84
N GLY A 269 -13.06 -13.84 25.21
CA GLY A 269 -14.10 -13.06 25.91
C GLY A 269 -13.53 -11.84 26.64
N THR A 270 -12.30 -11.43 26.30
CA THR A 270 -11.67 -10.22 26.87
C THR A 270 -11.90 -9.03 25.94
N LEU A 271 -12.43 -7.94 26.47
CA LEU A 271 -12.51 -6.65 25.78
C LEU A 271 -11.26 -5.83 26.14
N VAL A 272 -10.62 -5.21 25.15
CA VAL A 272 -9.48 -4.30 25.34
C VAL A 272 -9.89 -2.90 24.96
N SER A 273 -9.57 -1.92 25.79
CA SER A 273 -9.83 -0.50 25.54
C SER A 273 -8.55 0.33 25.61
N GLY A 274 -8.39 1.26 24.68
CA GLY A 274 -7.37 2.30 24.70
C GLY A 274 -8.02 3.67 24.91
N ASP A 275 -7.50 4.44 25.88
CA ASP A 275 -8.08 5.73 26.26
C ASP A 275 -7.11 6.93 26.09
N SER A 276 -7.65 8.14 26.28
CA SER A 276 -6.91 9.40 26.22
C SER A 276 -5.91 9.62 27.37
N THR A 277 -5.91 8.77 28.40
CA THR A 277 -4.91 8.84 29.48
C THR A 277 -3.63 8.07 29.15
N GLY A 278 -3.60 7.38 28.02
CA GLY A 278 -2.51 6.47 27.66
C GLY A 278 -2.63 5.08 28.32
N SER A 279 -3.80 4.75 28.87
CA SER A 279 -4.03 3.45 29.50
C SER A 279 -4.63 2.46 28.51
N VAL A 280 -4.11 1.23 28.55
CA VAL A 280 -4.66 0.05 27.88
C VAL A 280 -5.25 -0.86 28.95
N GLN A 281 -6.57 -1.05 28.91
CA GLN A 281 -7.32 -1.76 29.94
C GLN A 281 -7.97 -3.03 29.35
N PHE A 282 -7.91 -4.12 30.09
CA PHE A 282 -8.42 -5.44 29.73
C PHE A 282 -9.59 -5.77 30.65
N TRP A 283 -10.74 -6.11 30.07
CA TRP A 283 -12.00 -6.30 30.77
C TRP A 283 -12.58 -7.68 30.48
N ASP A 284 -13.23 -8.26 31.48
CA ASP A 284 -14.11 -9.40 31.25
C ASP A 284 -15.40 -8.92 30.57
N SER A 285 -15.69 -9.43 29.38
CA SER A 285 -16.87 -9.07 28.59
C SER A 285 -18.18 -9.64 29.11
N HIS A 286 -18.16 -10.62 30.02
CA HIS A 286 -19.40 -11.15 30.59
C HIS A 286 -19.92 -10.28 31.74
N HIS A 287 -19.01 -9.85 32.62
CA HIS A 287 -19.37 -9.10 33.83
C HIS A 287 -18.98 -7.62 33.76
N GLY A 288 -18.27 -7.18 32.72
CA GLY A 288 -17.76 -5.81 32.61
C GLY A 288 -16.69 -5.46 33.64
N THR A 289 -16.02 -6.46 34.23
CA THR A 289 -15.06 -6.24 35.32
C THR A 289 -13.65 -5.99 34.78
N LEU A 290 -12.90 -5.11 35.45
CA LEU A 290 -11.51 -4.83 35.09
C LEU A 290 -10.64 -6.03 35.46
N LEU A 291 -10.02 -6.65 34.47
CA LEU A 291 -9.00 -7.67 34.69
C LEU A 291 -7.66 -6.99 34.99
N GLN A 292 -7.23 -6.09 34.08
CA GLN A 292 -5.90 -5.47 34.13
C GLN A 292 -5.88 -4.08 33.49
N ALA A 293 -5.05 -3.19 34.02
CA ALA A 293 -4.80 -1.87 33.46
C ALA A 293 -3.29 -1.64 33.30
N HIS A 294 -2.90 -1.12 32.13
CA HIS A 294 -1.52 -0.84 31.78
C HIS A 294 -1.37 0.60 31.26
N THR A 295 -0.71 1.46 32.03
CA THR A 295 -0.51 2.88 31.69
C THR A 295 0.94 3.12 31.25
N TYR A 296 1.28 2.68 30.04
CA TYR A 296 2.64 2.80 29.48
C TYR A 296 2.77 3.84 28.37
N HIS A 297 1.68 4.19 27.67
CA HIS A 297 1.71 5.28 26.70
C HIS A 297 1.77 6.63 27.43
N LYS A 298 2.42 7.61 26.80
CA LYS A 298 2.53 8.99 27.31
C LYS A 298 1.52 9.96 26.69
N GLY A 299 0.59 9.43 25.90
CA GLY A 299 -0.49 10.15 25.23
C GLY A 299 -1.56 9.15 24.80
N ASP A 300 -2.55 9.64 24.07
CA ASP A 300 -3.75 8.92 23.67
C ASP A 300 -3.45 7.60 22.96
N VAL A 301 -4.20 6.55 23.30
CA VAL A 301 -4.11 5.23 22.64
C VAL A 301 -5.09 5.18 21.47
N ASN A 302 -4.61 5.56 20.29
CA ASN A 302 -5.42 5.74 19.08
C ASN A 302 -5.87 4.42 18.44
N ALA A 303 -5.06 3.36 18.51
CA ALA A 303 -5.35 2.12 17.79
C ALA A 303 -4.91 0.87 18.56
N LEU A 304 -5.67 -0.20 18.36
CA LEU A 304 -5.43 -1.54 18.90
C LEU A 304 -5.45 -2.56 17.77
N ALA A 305 -4.61 -3.59 17.86
CA ALA A 305 -4.62 -4.73 16.96
C ALA A 305 -4.26 -6.02 17.70
N THR A 306 -4.70 -7.16 17.20
CA THR A 306 -4.35 -8.48 17.75
C THR A 306 -3.85 -9.40 16.64
N VAL A 307 -3.09 -10.42 17.02
CA VAL A 307 -2.71 -11.50 16.09
C VAL A 307 -3.90 -12.44 15.85
N PRO A 308 -3.93 -13.20 14.74
CA PRO A 308 -4.98 -14.18 14.48
C PRO A 308 -5.10 -15.27 15.56
N GLY A 309 -4.06 -15.47 16.39
CA GLY A 309 -4.09 -16.35 17.56
C GLY A 309 -4.77 -15.77 18.81
N HIS A 310 -5.06 -14.46 18.84
CA HIS A 310 -5.61 -13.71 19.99
C HIS A 310 -4.83 -13.85 21.31
N ASN A 311 -3.55 -14.22 21.25
CA ASN A 311 -2.67 -14.35 22.43
C ASN A 311 -1.69 -13.17 22.60
N ARG A 312 -1.78 -12.17 21.72
CA ARG A 312 -0.95 -10.97 21.70
C ARG A 312 -1.78 -9.78 21.26
N VAL A 313 -1.66 -8.67 22.00
CA VAL A 313 -2.32 -7.41 21.69
C VAL A 313 -1.27 -6.34 21.50
N PHE A 314 -1.47 -5.50 20.50
CA PHE A 314 -0.66 -4.34 20.21
C PHE A 314 -1.48 -3.07 20.41
N SER A 315 -0.84 -2.05 20.99
CA SER A 315 -1.41 -0.71 21.12
C SER A 315 -0.49 0.32 20.49
N ALA A 316 -1.08 1.36 19.92
CA ALA A 316 -0.39 2.48 19.30
C ALA A 316 -0.98 3.79 19.80
N GLY A 317 -0.13 4.81 19.95
CA GLY A 317 -0.58 6.10 20.48
C GLY A 317 0.12 7.33 19.91
N SER A 318 -0.33 8.49 20.38
CA SER A 318 0.18 9.82 20.02
C SER A 318 1.63 10.08 20.46
N ASP A 319 2.21 9.16 21.23
CA ASP A 319 3.62 9.20 21.64
C ASP A 319 4.59 8.56 20.65
N GLY A 320 4.08 8.08 19.50
CA GLY A 320 4.87 7.44 18.46
C GLY A 320 5.28 6.00 18.80
N GLN A 321 4.75 5.44 19.89
CA GLN A 321 5.08 4.09 20.36
C GLN A 321 4.08 3.05 19.87
N VAL A 322 4.59 1.85 19.63
CA VAL A 322 3.79 0.62 19.49
C VAL A 322 4.21 -0.32 20.61
N ILE A 323 3.26 -0.78 21.42
CA ILE A 323 3.50 -1.61 22.61
C ILE A 323 2.92 -3.01 22.40
N LEU A 324 3.60 -4.06 22.89
CA LEU A 324 3.12 -5.44 22.88
C LEU A 324 2.74 -5.92 24.29
N TYR A 325 1.56 -6.52 24.39
CA TYR A 325 1.07 -7.30 25.52
C TYR A 325 0.88 -8.76 25.12
N LYS A 326 1.30 -9.70 25.96
CA LYS A 326 1.18 -11.13 25.70
C LYS A 326 0.35 -11.80 26.79
N LEU A 327 -0.55 -12.68 26.37
CA LEU A 327 -1.30 -13.56 27.29
C LEU A 327 -0.36 -14.63 27.85
N SER A 328 -0.25 -14.67 29.18
CA SER A 328 0.50 -15.66 29.94
C SER A 328 -0.49 -16.49 30.77
N THR A 329 -0.38 -17.81 30.70
CA THR A 329 -1.12 -18.73 31.56
C THR A 329 -0.17 -19.22 32.64
N GLU A 330 -0.31 -18.71 33.86
CA GLU A 330 0.43 -19.23 35.00
C GLU A 330 -0.32 -20.45 35.54
N THR A 331 0.40 -21.56 35.70
CA THR A 331 -0.13 -22.76 36.34
C THR A 331 0.32 -22.73 37.78
N LEU A 332 -0.58 -22.45 38.71
CA LEU A 332 -0.27 -22.55 40.13
C LEU A 332 -0.09 -24.04 40.46
N ARG A 333 1.13 -24.45 40.80
CA ARG A 333 1.37 -25.78 41.38
C ARG A 333 0.84 -25.74 42.81
N SER A 334 -0.42 -26.10 43.02
CA SER A 334 -0.91 -26.43 44.35
C SER A 334 -0.19 -27.69 44.82
N GLY A 335 0.38 -27.66 46.02
CA GLY A 335 1.22 -28.72 46.58
C GLY A 335 0.49 -30.02 46.94
N ASN A 336 -0.77 -30.21 46.53
CA ASN A 336 -1.55 -31.42 46.76
C ASN A 336 -2.22 -31.88 45.45
N ASP A 337 -1.90 -33.12 45.04
CA ASP A 337 -2.21 -33.72 43.73
C ASP A 337 -3.69 -34.07 43.46
N GLU A 338 -4.67 -33.50 44.19
CA GLU A 338 -6.09 -33.92 44.09
C GLU A 338 -7.12 -32.78 43.85
N LEU A 339 -6.70 -31.53 43.63
CA LEU A 339 -7.60 -30.42 43.26
C LEU A 339 -7.38 -29.97 41.81
N PRO A 340 -8.43 -29.48 41.10
CA PRO A 340 -8.28 -28.99 39.73
C PRO A 340 -7.26 -27.87 39.69
N LYS A 341 -6.32 -27.95 38.75
CA LYS A 341 -5.28 -26.94 38.55
C LYS A 341 -5.95 -25.63 38.14
N GLU A 342 -6.01 -24.66 39.05
CA GLU A 342 -6.47 -23.31 38.70
C GLU A 342 -5.44 -22.65 37.79
N HIS A 343 -5.88 -22.31 36.58
CA HIS A 343 -5.10 -21.59 35.58
C HIS A 343 -5.48 -20.11 35.62
N THR A 344 -4.60 -19.25 36.10
CA THR A 344 -4.80 -17.80 36.03
C THR A 344 -4.17 -17.25 34.76
N THR A 345 -4.97 -16.62 33.92
CA THR A 345 -4.51 -15.93 32.70
C THR A 345 -4.24 -14.46 33.00
N LYS A 346 -3.11 -13.96 32.51
CA LYS A 346 -2.64 -12.59 32.75
C LYS A 346 -2.00 -12.02 31.50
N TRP A 347 -2.39 -10.81 31.12
CA TRP A 347 -1.70 -10.01 30.12
C TRP A 347 -0.45 -9.37 30.73
N VAL A 348 0.67 -9.60 30.07
CA VAL A 348 1.97 -9.13 30.50
C VAL A 348 2.52 -8.19 29.44
N TYR A 349 2.93 -7.00 29.87
CA TYR A 349 3.69 -6.08 29.05
C TYR A 349 5.03 -6.71 28.65
N VAL A 350 5.32 -6.75 27.35
CA VAL A 350 6.56 -7.33 26.81
C VAL A 350 7.59 -6.26 26.50
N GLY A 351 7.17 -5.17 25.86
CA GLY A 351 8.06 -4.11 25.41
C GLY A 351 7.39 -3.19 24.39
N TYR A 352 8.11 -2.13 24.02
CA TYR A 352 7.66 -1.14 23.04
C TYR A 352 8.71 -0.89 21.97
N ILE A 353 8.25 -0.44 20.81
CA ILE A 353 9.10 0.10 19.73
C ILE A 353 8.58 1.48 19.37
N ARG A 354 9.51 2.44 19.24
CA ARG A 354 9.21 3.80 18.78
C ARG A 354 9.83 4.02 17.39
N ALA A 355 9.12 3.56 16.36
CA ALA A 355 9.54 3.75 14.97
C ALA A 355 9.09 5.09 14.39
N HIS A 356 7.90 5.53 14.81
CA HIS A 356 7.29 6.76 14.31
C HIS A 356 7.84 8.00 15.02
N THR A 357 7.91 9.10 14.27
CA THR A 357 8.30 10.41 14.83
C THR A 357 7.11 11.21 15.34
N HIS A 358 5.91 10.92 14.82
CA HIS A 358 4.63 11.52 15.18
C HIS A 358 3.65 10.45 15.64
N ASP A 359 2.43 10.88 15.90
CA ASP A 359 1.29 10.10 16.31
C ASP A 359 1.06 8.89 15.38
N VAL A 360 0.86 7.72 15.99
CA VAL A 360 0.44 6.52 15.26
C VAL A 360 -1.08 6.48 15.30
N ARG A 361 -1.72 6.57 14.14
CA ARG A 361 -3.19 6.68 14.01
C ARG A 361 -3.88 5.36 13.78
N ALA A 362 -3.21 4.43 13.11
CA ALA A 362 -3.82 3.17 12.72
C ALA A 362 -2.86 1.99 12.89
N LEU A 363 -3.43 0.86 13.27
CA LEU A 363 -2.79 -0.45 13.31
C LEU A 363 -3.64 -1.44 12.52
N THR A 364 -2.99 -2.35 11.81
CA THR A 364 -3.67 -3.52 11.24
C THR A 364 -2.74 -4.72 11.21
N MET A 365 -3.32 -5.91 11.04
CA MET A 365 -2.59 -7.18 11.04
C MET A 365 -2.79 -7.86 9.68
N ALA A 366 -1.69 -8.12 8.98
CA ALA A 366 -1.71 -8.84 7.72
C ALA A 366 -0.98 -10.17 7.84
N VAL A 367 -1.40 -11.16 7.05
CA VAL A 367 -0.74 -12.46 6.98
C VAL A 367 -0.42 -12.72 5.51
N PRO A 368 0.86 -12.78 5.12
CA PRO A 368 1.22 -13.12 3.76
C PRO A 368 0.79 -14.56 3.48
N ILE A 369 -0.21 -14.72 2.63
CA ILE A 369 -0.66 -16.01 2.10
C ILE A 369 -0.31 -16.02 0.61
N CYS A 370 0.63 -16.86 0.20
CA CYS A 370 0.67 -17.28 -1.20
C CYS A 370 -0.41 -18.36 -1.33
N ARG A 371 -1.33 -18.19 -2.29
CA ARG A 371 -2.02 -19.35 -2.83
C ARG A 371 -0.94 -20.32 -3.31
N GLU A 372 -1.01 -21.55 -2.81
CA GLU A 372 -0.08 -22.62 -3.15
C GLU A 372 -0.23 -22.98 -4.62
N ASP A 373 0.77 -22.66 -5.43
CA ASP A 373 1.23 -23.64 -6.41
C ASP A 373 2.42 -24.35 -5.79
N ALA A 374 2.29 -25.67 -5.66
CA ALA A 374 3.32 -26.53 -5.11
C ALA A 374 4.63 -26.34 -5.90
N LEU A 375 5.59 -25.66 -5.29
CA LEU A 375 6.97 -25.72 -5.76
C LEU A 375 7.50 -27.13 -5.48
N PRO A 376 8.21 -27.77 -6.42
CA PRO A 376 8.87 -29.03 -6.15
C PRO A 376 9.89 -28.84 -5.03
N ASP A 377 9.84 -29.77 -4.08
CA ASP A 377 10.59 -29.80 -2.83
C ASP A 377 12.09 -30.03 -3.09
N GLU A 378 12.80 -29.03 -3.64
CA GLU A 378 14.26 -29.04 -3.67
C GLU A 378 14.81 -28.40 -2.39
N LYS A 379 15.23 -29.29 -1.48
CA LYS A 379 16.03 -28.93 -0.30
C LYS A 379 17.37 -28.33 -0.74
N VAL A 380 17.42 -27.03 -0.95
CA VAL A 380 18.70 -26.31 -1.13
C VAL A 380 19.46 -26.33 0.22
N PRO A 381 20.69 -26.86 0.27
CA PRO A 381 21.46 -26.91 1.51
C PRO A 381 21.80 -25.49 1.96
N LYS A 382 21.37 -25.12 3.16
CA LYS A 382 21.77 -23.85 3.80
C LYS A 382 23.28 -23.87 4.10
N VAL A 383 24.06 -23.28 3.21
CA VAL A 383 25.47 -22.97 3.46
C VAL A 383 25.54 -21.84 4.48
N ARG A 384 26.10 -22.12 5.67
CA ARG A 384 26.40 -21.10 6.68
C ARG A 384 27.58 -20.25 6.18
N CYS A 385 27.33 -19.00 5.83
CA CYS A 385 28.40 -18.02 5.58
C CYS A 385 28.43 -16.93 6.66
N ARG A 386 29.62 -16.60 7.15
CA ARG A 386 29.92 -15.51 8.08
C ARG A 386 30.35 -14.28 7.27
N GLU A 387 29.41 -13.60 6.65
CA GLU A 387 29.57 -12.21 6.22
C GLU A 387 28.45 -11.38 6.84
N LYS A 388 28.74 -10.14 7.26
CA LYS A 388 27.70 -9.21 7.71
C LYS A 388 27.03 -8.62 6.47
N PRO A 389 25.80 -9.03 6.11
CA PRO A 389 25.07 -8.39 5.03
C PRO A 389 24.75 -6.96 5.46
N ILE A 390 24.62 -6.06 4.50
CA ILE A 390 23.93 -4.78 4.72
C ILE A 390 22.57 -5.14 5.35
N ASP A 391 22.24 -4.49 6.46
CA ASP A 391 21.30 -4.94 7.49
C ASP A 391 19.82 -4.97 7.03
N PHE A 392 19.48 -5.84 6.07
CA PHE A 392 18.09 -6.08 5.68
C PHE A 392 17.50 -7.17 6.59
N SER A 393 17.01 -6.72 7.74
CA SER A 393 16.39 -7.57 8.77
C SER A 393 15.08 -8.21 8.30
N TYR A 394 14.38 -7.63 7.32
CA TYR A 394 13.04 -8.03 6.89
C TYR A 394 12.95 -9.51 6.48
N ARG A 395 13.83 -9.97 5.58
CA ARG A 395 13.88 -11.39 5.14
C ARG A 395 14.13 -12.39 6.26
N LYS A 396 14.72 -11.95 7.40
CA LYS A 396 15.01 -12.86 8.51
C LYS A 396 13.73 -13.35 9.18
N TRP A 397 12.68 -12.53 9.20
CA TRP A 397 11.44 -12.81 9.92
C TRP A 397 10.18 -12.83 9.03
N ALA A 398 10.20 -12.18 7.86
CA ALA A 398 9.07 -12.14 6.95
C ALA A 398 9.01 -13.40 6.07
N HIS A 399 8.20 -14.36 6.51
CA HIS A 399 7.94 -15.63 5.82
C HIS A 399 6.44 -15.82 5.62
N LEU A 400 6.07 -16.72 4.70
CA LEU A 400 4.68 -17.12 4.49
C LEU A 400 4.01 -17.54 5.81
N GLY A 401 2.78 -17.09 6.00
CA GLY A 401 1.98 -17.40 7.20
C GLY A 401 2.41 -16.69 8.49
N VAL A 402 3.50 -15.91 8.48
CA VAL A 402 3.91 -15.15 9.67
C VAL A 402 3.08 -13.88 9.77
N PRO A 403 2.29 -13.68 10.85
CA PRO A 403 1.51 -12.47 11.02
C PRO A 403 2.43 -11.25 11.17
N MET A 404 2.12 -10.21 10.40
CA MET A 404 2.85 -8.96 10.34
C MET A 404 1.95 -7.83 10.83
N LEU A 405 2.42 -7.13 11.87
CA LEU A 405 1.77 -5.91 12.34
C LEU A 405 2.19 -4.76 11.45
N ILE A 406 1.26 -3.87 11.13
CA ILE A 406 1.51 -2.67 10.34
C ILE A 406 1.07 -1.46 11.14
N SER A 407 1.93 -0.44 11.21
CA SER A 407 1.61 0.83 11.84
C SER A 407 1.77 2.00 10.87
N ALA A 408 0.91 3.00 11.04
CA ALA A 408 0.89 4.20 10.22
C ALA A 408 0.39 5.42 11.00
N GLY A 409 0.78 6.61 10.56
CA GLY A 409 0.34 7.83 11.23
C GLY A 409 0.75 9.12 10.52
N ASP A 410 0.90 10.19 11.31
CA ASP A 410 1.08 11.55 10.82
C ASP A 410 2.48 11.83 10.24
N ASP A 411 3.45 10.95 10.51
CA ASP A 411 4.76 11.00 9.87
C ASP A 411 4.76 10.44 8.44
N THR A 412 3.59 10.08 7.90
CA THR A 412 3.34 9.59 6.53
C THR A 412 3.97 8.24 6.21
N LYS A 413 4.67 7.63 7.17
CA LYS A 413 5.39 6.37 6.98
C LYS A 413 4.52 5.17 7.29
N LEU A 414 4.86 4.05 6.66
CA LEU A 414 4.35 2.73 6.98
C LEU A 414 5.50 1.90 7.55
N PHE A 415 5.25 1.21 8.66
CA PHE A 415 6.21 0.27 9.25
C PHE A 415 5.59 -1.11 9.40
N ALA A 416 6.36 -2.14 9.06
CA ALA A 416 5.98 -3.54 9.27
C ALA A 416 6.83 -4.19 10.38
N TYR A 417 6.19 -4.94 11.28
CA TYR A 417 6.82 -5.62 12.41
C TYR A 417 6.51 -7.11 12.37
N SER A 418 7.45 -7.95 12.82
CA SER A 418 7.15 -9.35 13.13
C SER A 418 6.23 -9.39 14.36
N ALA A 419 4.99 -9.86 14.22
CA ALA A 419 4.11 -9.93 15.38
C ALA A 419 4.58 -11.00 16.40
N LYS A 420 5.31 -12.03 15.93
CA LYS A 420 5.87 -13.09 16.77
C LYS A 420 7.13 -12.63 17.50
N GLU A 421 8.01 -11.91 16.81
CA GLU A 421 9.35 -11.53 17.27
C GLU A 421 9.49 -10.01 17.38
N PHE A 422 8.42 -9.36 17.87
CA PHE A 422 8.25 -7.91 17.90
C PHE A 422 9.47 -7.15 18.42
N THR A 423 10.02 -7.54 19.57
CA THR A 423 11.16 -6.84 20.19
C THR A 423 12.54 -7.30 19.70
N GLN A 424 12.61 -8.36 18.89
CA GLN A 424 13.89 -8.93 18.45
C GLN A 424 14.41 -8.26 17.17
N PHE A 425 13.51 -7.84 16.28
CA PHE A 425 13.86 -7.23 15.01
C PHE A 425 13.42 -5.77 14.96
N SER A 426 14.24 -4.94 14.29
CA SER A 426 13.81 -3.59 13.94
C SER A 426 12.63 -3.67 12.95
N PRO A 427 11.65 -2.76 13.06
CA PRO A 427 10.59 -2.67 12.05
C PRO A 427 11.17 -2.35 10.67
N HIS A 428 10.50 -2.86 9.65
CA HIS A 428 10.80 -2.54 8.27
C HIS A 428 10.12 -1.24 7.88
N ASP A 429 10.92 -0.22 7.57
CA ASP A 429 10.48 1.07 7.01
C ASP A 429 10.09 0.87 5.54
N ILE A 430 8.80 1.00 5.23
CA ILE A 430 8.28 1.02 3.86
C ILE A 430 8.43 2.45 3.35
N CYS A 431 9.21 2.62 2.28
CA CYS A 431 9.58 3.94 1.80
C CYS A 431 8.35 4.74 1.35
N PRO A 432 8.13 5.95 1.88
CA PRO A 432 6.98 6.78 1.52
C PRO A 432 7.12 7.43 0.13
N ALA A 433 8.27 7.28 -0.53
CA ALA A 433 8.46 7.77 -1.89
C ALA A 433 7.41 7.16 -2.84
N PRO A 434 6.93 7.90 -3.85
CA PRO A 434 5.94 7.39 -4.79
C PRO A 434 6.45 6.12 -5.50
N GLN A 435 5.68 5.03 -5.42
CA GLN A 435 6.00 3.76 -6.10
C GLN A 435 5.69 3.81 -7.61
N ARG A 436 5.14 4.93 -8.08
CA ARG A 436 4.90 5.23 -9.50
C ARG A 436 5.56 6.57 -9.82
N PRO A 437 6.43 6.65 -10.85
CA PRO A 437 7.09 7.91 -11.19
C PRO A 437 6.06 8.97 -11.58
N SER A 438 5.95 10.03 -10.78
CA SER A 438 5.15 11.23 -11.09
C SER A 438 5.93 12.22 -11.97
N MET A 439 7.11 11.82 -12.45
CA MET A 439 8.04 12.67 -13.17
C MET A 439 8.37 12.05 -14.53
N LYS A 440 8.46 12.89 -15.55
CA LYS A 440 8.81 12.50 -16.92
C LYS A 440 9.92 13.42 -17.42
N LEU A 441 11.03 12.83 -17.86
CA LEU A 441 12.17 13.54 -18.43
C LEU A 441 12.20 13.30 -19.93
N VAL A 442 12.32 14.38 -20.70
CA VAL A 442 12.49 14.37 -22.14
C VAL A 442 13.81 15.06 -22.47
N HIS A 443 14.64 14.41 -23.29
CA HIS A 443 15.93 14.94 -23.75
C HIS A 443 15.82 15.45 -25.19
N ASP A 444 16.85 16.16 -25.66
CA ASP A 444 16.97 16.67 -27.03
C ASP A 444 15.74 17.45 -27.54
N THR A 445 15.16 18.26 -26.65
CA THR A 445 13.96 19.03 -26.99
C THR A 445 14.28 20.19 -27.93
N VAL A 446 13.24 20.72 -28.58
CA VAL A 446 13.31 21.90 -29.46
C VAL A 446 13.79 23.16 -28.71
N LEU A 447 13.91 23.10 -27.38
CA LEU A 447 14.37 24.17 -26.50
C LEU A 447 15.90 24.22 -26.40
N ASP A 448 16.56 24.58 -27.50
CA ASP A 448 18.01 24.73 -27.57
C ASP A 448 18.78 23.42 -27.20
N GLY A 449 18.17 22.25 -27.41
CA GLY A 449 18.74 20.94 -27.08
C GLY A 449 18.76 20.60 -25.58
N ALA A 450 18.09 21.39 -24.74
CA ALA A 450 18.04 21.14 -23.31
C ALA A 450 17.00 20.06 -22.94
N SER A 451 17.20 19.39 -21.81
CA SER A 451 16.25 18.42 -21.28
C SER A 451 15.12 19.12 -20.52
N VAL A 452 13.89 18.64 -20.68
CA VAL A 452 12.69 19.14 -19.99
C VAL A 452 12.18 18.07 -19.04
N LEU A 453 11.89 18.48 -17.81
CA LEU A 453 11.34 17.63 -16.76
C LEU A 453 9.93 18.10 -16.43
N LEU A 454 8.94 17.23 -16.64
CA LEU A 454 7.59 17.41 -16.14
C LEU A 454 7.48 16.75 -14.75
N VAL A 455 7.01 17.51 -13.76
CA VAL A 455 6.74 17.01 -12.41
C VAL A 455 5.24 17.15 -12.12
N GLN A 456 4.59 16.03 -11.83
CA GLN A 456 3.20 15.98 -11.39
C GLN A 456 3.12 16.05 -9.87
N SER A 457 2.41 17.05 -9.37
CA SER A 457 1.89 17.11 -8.00
C SER A 457 0.41 16.70 -7.99
N SER A 458 -0.21 16.63 -6.81
CA SER A 458 -1.62 16.25 -6.68
C SER A 458 -2.57 17.19 -7.43
N VAL A 459 -2.29 18.50 -7.48
CA VAL A 459 -3.21 19.51 -8.07
C VAL A 459 -2.55 20.47 -9.07
N TRP A 460 -1.25 20.35 -9.31
CA TRP A 460 -0.54 21.15 -10.31
C TRP A 460 0.52 20.34 -11.04
N LEU A 461 0.95 20.87 -12.19
CA LEU A 461 2.07 20.37 -12.97
C LEU A 461 3.12 21.47 -13.09
N ASP A 462 4.38 21.08 -12.88
CA ASP A 462 5.52 21.96 -13.09
C ASP A 462 6.36 21.46 -14.26
N VAL A 463 6.65 22.37 -15.19
CA VAL A 463 7.56 22.11 -16.31
C VAL A 463 8.89 22.80 -16.04
N PHE A 464 9.95 22.01 -15.86
CA PHE A 464 11.30 22.50 -15.59
C PHE A 464 12.21 22.29 -16.79
N LEU A 465 13.10 23.25 -17.02
CA LEU A 465 14.25 23.11 -17.88
C LEU A 465 15.45 22.64 -17.04
N VAL A 466 16.08 21.54 -17.43
CA VAL A 466 17.24 20.98 -16.74
C VAL A 466 18.50 21.44 -17.47
N LYS A 467 19.34 22.24 -16.81
CA LYS A 467 20.64 22.67 -17.34
C LYS A 467 21.77 21.99 -16.56
N VAL A 468 22.72 21.43 -17.30
CA VAL A 468 23.96 20.86 -16.76
C VAL A 468 25.02 21.96 -16.76
N ASP A 469 25.54 22.34 -15.59
CA ASP A 469 26.47 23.47 -15.46
C ASP A 469 27.82 23.18 -16.17
N GLY A 470 28.11 23.85 -17.29
CA GLY A 470 29.19 23.58 -18.24
C GLY A 470 30.66 23.68 -17.75
N ASN A 471 30.96 24.39 -16.67
CA ASN A 471 32.34 24.82 -16.37
C ASN A 471 32.79 24.55 -14.93
N VAL A 472 33.53 23.44 -14.70
CA VAL A 472 34.50 23.34 -13.61
C VAL A 472 35.70 22.53 -14.09
N SER A 473 36.92 23.04 -13.86
CA SER A 473 38.19 22.38 -14.15
C SER A 473 38.32 20.99 -13.50
N PRO A 474 39.04 20.03 -14.11
CA PRO A 474 39.00 18.61 -13.75
C PRO A 474 39.69 18.23 -12.41
N SER A 475 40.02 19.20 -11.54
CA SER A 475 40.86 18.96 -10.35
C SER A 475 40.10 18.88 -9.01
N VAL A 476 38.78 19.03 -8.96
CA VAL A 476 38.01 18.80 -7.72
C VAL A 476 36.68 18.11 -7.99
N SER A 477 36.67 16.78 -7.86
CA SER A 477 35.52 15.92 -8.11
C SER A 477 34.49 15.94 -6.96
N PHE A 478 33.70 17.02 -6.86
CA PHE A 478 32.40 17.00 -6.18
C PHE A 478 31.31 16.99 -7.25
N GLY A 479 30.24 16.20 -7.04
CA GLY A 479 29.17 15.96 -8.01
C GLY A 479 28.66 17.24 -8.69
N ARG A 480 28.49 17.18 -10.01
CA ARG A 480 28.03 18.32 -10.81
C ARG A 480 26.58 18.63 -10.41
N SER A 481 26.33 19.85 -9.93
CA SER A 481 24.99 20.30 -9.60
C SER A 481 24.22 20.61 -10.89
N THR A 482 23.04 20.03 -11.06
CA THR A 482 22.11 20.45 -12.12
C THR A 482 21.19 21.55 -11.60
N LYS A 483 21.03 22.61 -12.39
CA LYS A 483 20.07 23.67 -12.10
C LYS A 483 18.79 23.40 -12.87
N THR A 484 17.69 23.32 -12.14
CA THR A 484 16.34 23.26 -12.72
C THR A 484 15.73 24.65 -12.73
N GLN A 485 15.32 25.14 -13.89
CA GLN A 485 14.60 26.41 -14.03
C GLN A 485 13.13 26.12 -14.31
N LEU A 486 12.23 26.63 -13.46
CA LEU A 486 10.79 26.52 -13.70
C LEU A 486 10.40 27.34 -14.93
N LEU A 487 9.85 26.69 -15.96
CA LEU A 487 9.34 27.34 -17.17
C LEU A 487 7.89 27.75 -17.00
N ALA A 488 7.07 26.82 -16.49
CA ALA A 488 5.64 27.00 -16.35
C ALA A 488 5.09 26.14 -15.21
N ARG A 489 4.10 26.69 -14.49
CA ARG A 489 3.30 25.98 -13.49
C ARG A 489 1.84 26.03 -13.92
N LEU A 490 1.22 24.86 -14.09
CA LEU A 490 -0.18 24.73 -14.45
C LEU A 490 -0.97 24.17 -13.28
N LYS A 491 -1.95 24.93 -12.78
CA LYS A 491 -2.87 24.48 -11.73
C LYS A 491 -4.09 23.82 -12.36
N SER A 492 -4.52 22.69 -11.80
CA SER A 492 -5.73 22.00 -12.23
C SER A 492 -6.98 22.87 -12.02
N LYS A 493 -7.97 22.73 -12.90
CA LYS A 493 -9.21 23.48 -12.82
C LYS A 493 -9.98 23.08 -11.56
N GLY A 494 -10.32 24.07 -10.72
CA GLY A 494 -11.02 23.82 -9.45
C GLY A 494 -10.18 23.09 -8.40
N SER A 495 -8.85 23.04 -8.55
CA SER A 495 -7.94 22.32 -7.64
C SER A 495 -8.24 20.82 -7.52
N ARG A 496 -8.76 20.23 -8.60
CA ARG A 496 -9.03 18.78 -8.69
C ARG A 496 -7.73 17.99 -8.72
N LYS A 497 -7.78 16.76 -8.21
CA LYS A 497 -6.63 15.85 -8.25
C LYS A 497 -6.30 15.42 -9.68
N ILE A 498 -5.01 15.46 -10.00
CA ILE A 498 -4.45 14.99 -11.25
C ILE A 498 -4.13 13.50 -11.09
N ILE A 499 -4.72 12.67 -11.95
CA ILE A 499 -4.55 11.22 -11.94
C ILE A 499 -3.25 10.86 -12.66
N CYS A 500 -3.08 11.36 -13.88
CA CYS A 500 -1.92 11.10 -14.71
C CYS A 500 -1.55 12.31 -15.57
N SER A 501 -0.31 12.30 -16.06
CA SER A 501 0.23 13.33 -16.94
C SER A 501 1.22 12.73 -17.96
N ALA A 502 1.39 13.43 -19.07
CA ALA A 502 2.30 13.07 -20.15
C ALA A 502 2.91 14.32 -20.77
N ILE A 503 4.12 14.19 -21.33
CA ILE A 503 4.84 15.23 -22.08
C ILE A 503 5.30 14.63 -23.41
N SER A 504 5.27 15.43 -24.47
CA SER A 504 5.71 15.01 -25.80
C SER A 504 7.24 14.93 -25.88
N SER A 505 7.74 14.12 -26.82
CA SER A 505 9.17 14.05 -27.18
C SER A 505 9.77 15.41 -27.57
N THR A 506 8.96 16.32 -28.10
CA THR A 506 9.40 17.68 -28.43
C THR A 506 9.56 18.60 -27.22
N GLY A 507 9.02 18.23 -26.05
CA GLY A 507 9.00 19.05 -24.83
C GLY A 507 8.03 20.24 -24.86
N MET A 508 7.29 20.43 -25.96
CA MET A 508 6.39 21.58 -26.16
C MET A 508 4.93 21.28 -25.83
N LEU A 509 4.52 20.01 -25.90
CA LEU A 509 3.15 19.61 -25.60
C LEU A 509 3.13 18.78 -24.32
N PHE A 510 2.12 19.01 -23.51
CA PHE A 510 1.91 18.21 -22.31
C PHE A 510 0.42 18.13 -22.00
N ALA A 511 0.04 17.03 -21.37
CA ALA A 511 -1.35 16.71 -21.12
C ALA A 511 -1.52 16.12 -19.72
N TYR A 512 -2.72 16.27 -19.16
CA TYR A 512 -3.08 15.64 -17.90
C TYR A 512 -4.55 15.25 -17.88
N SER A 513 -4.89 14.31 -17.00
CA SER A 513 -6.27 13.95 -16.72
C SER A 513 -6.60 14.13 -15.24
N ASP A 514 -7.76 14.74 -14.97
CA ASP A 514 -8.43 14.73 -13.66
C ASP A 514 -9.56 13.69 -13.66
N HIS A 515 -10.40 13.61 -12.62
CA HIS A 515 -11.58 12.71 -12.57
C HIS A 515 -12.74 13.11 -13.49
N VAL A 516 -12.57 14.15 -14.32
CA VAL A 516 -13.63 14.64 -15.20
C VAL A 516 -13.26 14.49 -16.66
N LYS A 517 -12.07 14.95 -17.08
CA LYS A 517 -11.63 14.84 -18.47
C LYS A 517 -10.12 15.02 -18.67
N PRO A 518 -9.58 14.51 -19.78
CA PRO A 518 -8.24 14.86 -20.22
C PRO A 518 -8.19 16.32 -20.72
N CYS A 519 -7.04 16.97 -20.53
CA CYS A 519 -6.71 18.29 -21.05
C CYS A 519 -5.33 18.29 -21.70
N LEU A 520 -5.19 18.99 -22.83
CA LEU A 520 -3.94 19.12 -23.59
C LEU A 520 -3.51 20.59 -23.64
N PHE A 521 -2.20 20.83 -23.53
CA PHE A 521 -1.60 22.15 -23.49
C PHE A 521 -0.35 22.23 -24.37
N GLU A 522 -0.12 23.42 -24.92
CA GLU A 522 1.06 23.79 -25.68
C GLU A 522 1.83 24.88 -24.94
N LEU A 523 3.13 24.67 -24.78
CA LEU A 523 4.06 25.64 -24.24
C LEU A 523 4.51 26.56 -25.37
N ARG A 524 4.42 27.89 -25.20
CA ARG A 524 4.85 28.88 -26.20
C ARG A 524 5.84 29.88 -25.62
N ARG A 525 6.82 30.27 -26.45
CA ARG A 525 7.85 31.26 -26.12
C ARG A 525 7.50 32.61 -26.72
N HIS A 526 7.36 33.64 -25.89
CA HIS A 526 7.14 35.00 -26.40
C HIS A 526 8.42 35.55 -27.06
N LYS A 527 8.31 36.05 -28.30
CA LYS A 527 9.47 36.51 -29.10
C LYS A 527 9.99 37.91 -28.74
N GLY A 528 9.36 38.64 -27.82
CA GLY A 528 9.81 39.96 -27.36
C GLY A 528 9.70 40.13 -25.85
N GLY A 529 10.83 40.34 -25.17
CA GLY A 529 10.94 40.74 -23.75
C GLY A 529 11.00 39.60 -22.71
N LYS A 530 12.17 39.43 -22.06
CA LYS A 530 12.44 38.58 -20.87
C LYS A 530 11.99 37.11 -20.90
N GLY A 531 11.95 36.44 -22.05
CA GLY A 531 11.87 34.97 -22.11
C GLY A 531 10.71 34.34 -21.31
N ARG A 532 9.58 35.05 -21.21
CA ARG A 532 8.41 34.59 -20.46
C ARG A 532 7.64 33.56 -21.30
N TRP A 533 7.39 32.40 -20.71
CA TRP A 533 6.64 31.31 -21.32
C TRP A 533 5.13 31.50 -21.10
N SER A 534 4.33 31.13 -22.09
CA SER A 534 2.86 31.05 -21.99
C SER A 534 2.39 29.62 -22.22
N ILE A 535 1.23 29.29 -21.66
CA ILE A 535 0.58 27.98 -21.82
C ILE A 535 -0.73 28.21 -22.54
N ASP A 536 -0.89 27.60 -23.71
CA ASP A 536 -2.10 27.65 -24.50
C ASP A 536 -2.85 26.32 -24.36
N LYS A 537 -4.16 26.38 -24.13
CA LYS A 537 -4.99 25.17 -23.99
C LYS A 537 -5.50 24.71 -25.36
N LEU A 538 -5.25 23.45 -25.69
CA LEU A 538 -5.79 22.80 -26.88
C LEU A 538 -7.07 22.02 -26.52
N GLN A 539 -8.09 22.16 -27.38
CA GLN A 539 -9.41 21.58 -27.12
C GLN A 539 -9.49 20.17 -27.71
N LEU A 540 -9.41 19.16 -26.85
CA LEU A 540 -9.59 17.76 -27.22
C LEU A 540 -11.05 17.45 -27.66
N PRO A 541 -11.27 16.36 -28.42
CA PRO A 541 -12.59 15.87 -28.81
C PRO A 541 -13.57 15.80 -27.63
N LYS A 542 -14.84 16.12 -27.91
CA LYS A 542 -15.91 15.94 -26.91
C LYS A 542 -16.17 14.45 -26.70
N GLY A 543 -16.49 14.06 -25.46
CA GLY A 543 -16.87 12.69 -25.12
C GLY A 543 -15.72 11.75 -24.74
N LEU A 544 -14.48 12.23 -24.69
CA LEU A 544 -13.37 11.44 -24.16
C LEU A 544 -13.53 11.22 -22.65
N PRO A 545 -13.47 9.96 -22.16
CA PRO A 545 -13.44 9.69 -20.73
C PRO A 545 -12.16 10.24 -20.13
N TYR A 546 -12.18 10.50 -18.82
CA TYR A 546 -10.94 10.73 -18.10
C TYR A 546 -10.05 9.48 -18.11
N ALA A 547 -8.74 9.69 -18.01
CA ALA A 547 -7.72 8.67 -18.22
C ALA A 547 -6.93 8.36 -16.94
N HIS A 548 -6.58 7.07 -16.76
CA HIS A 548 -5.67 6.61 -15.72
C HIS A 548 -4.19 6.64 -16.15
N CYS A 549 -3.93 6.61 -17.46
CA CYS A 549 -2.59 6.74 -18.03
C CYS A 549 -2.65 7.45 -19.39
N MET A 550 -1.61 8.21 -19.72
CA MET A 550 -1.48 8.94 -20.99
C MET A 550 -0.05 8.81 -21.52
N VAL A 551 0.10 8.74 -22.84
CA VAL A 551 1.42 8.73 -23.49
C VAL A 551 1.32 9.40 -24.87
N PHE A 552 2.37 10.09 -25.29
CA PHE A 552 2.49 10.60 -26.66
C PHE A 552 3.20 9.57 -27.54
N SER A 553 2.88 9.55 -28.83
CA SER A 553 3.73 8.90 -29.82
C SER A 553 5.09 9.59 -29.87
N VAL A 554 6.11 8.87 -30.34
CA VAL A 554 7.50 9.37 -30.39
C VAL A 554 7.63 10.60 -31.30
N ASP A 555 6.84 10.68 -32.37
CA ASP A 555 6.78 11.84 -33.27
C ASP A 555 5.87 12.98 -32.76
N ALA A 556 5.27 12.82 -31.56
CA ALA A 556 4.32 13.73 -30.94
C ALA A 556 3.05 14.02 -31.76
N SER A 557 2.72 13.19 -32.76
CA SER A 557 1.54 13.38 -33.61
C SER A 557 0.26 12.79 -33.01
N HIS A 558 0.38 11.77 -32.15
CA HIS A 558 -0.76 11.11 -31.51
C HIS A 558 -0.63 11.19 -29.98
N LEU A 559 -1.77 11.43 -29.32
CA LEU A 559 -1.94 11.33 -27.88
C LEU A 559 -2.80 10.09 -27.59
N MET A 560 -2.25 9.16 -26.82
CA MET A 560 -2.92 7.92 -26.43
C MET A 560 -3.38 8.00 -24.97
N LEU A 561 -4.63 7.62 -24.72
CA LEU A 561 -5.33 7.79 -23.44
C LEU A 561 -5.93 6.46 -23.00
N ALA A 562 -5.57 5.95 -21.83
CA ALA A 562 -6.21 4.80 -21.20
C ALA A 562 -7.41 5.29 -20.36
N GLY A 563 -8.62 5.18 -20.89
CA GLY A 563 -9.86 5.65 -20.26
C GLY A 563 -10.32 4.80 -19.08
N HIS A 564 -11.08 5.41 -18.16
CA HIS A 564 -11.73 4.70 -17.05
C HIS A 564 -12.74 3.64 -17.49
N ASP A 565 -13.23 3.74 -18.73
CA ASP A 565 -14.11 2.74 -19.37
C ASP A 565 -13.33 1.52 -19.92
N ARG A 566 -12.02 1.44 -19.61
CA ARG A 566 -11.11 0.34 -19.92
C ARG A 566 -10.74 0.22 -21.41
N LYS A 567 -10.91 1.30 -22.17
CA LYS A 567 -10.49 1.41 -23.57
C LYS A 567 -9.27 2.32 -23.72
N ILE A 568 -8.54 2.18 -24.82
CA ILE A 568 -7.42 3.08 -25.16
C ILE A 568 -7.80 3.91 -26.38
N TYR A 569 -7.82 5.22 -26.23
CA TYR A 569 -8.17 6.16 -27.29
C TYR A 569 -6.90 6.75 -27.92
N VAL A 570 -6.86 6.78 -29.25
CA VAL A 570 -5.77 7.41 -30.02
C VAL A 570 -6.30 8.69 -30.64
N VAL A 571 -5.75 9.84 -30.26
CA VAL A 571 -6.17 11.17 -30.71
C VAL A 571 -5.06 11.81 -31.55
N ASP A 572 -5.40 12.28 -32.75
CA ASP A 572 -4.49 13.08 -33.57
C ASP A 572 -4.35 14.47 -32.94
N VAL A 573 -3.12 14.85 -32.61
CA VAL A 573 -2.81 16.11 -31.90
C VAL A 573 -2.96 17.32 -32.82
N LYS A 574 -2.72 17.18 -34.13
CA LYS A 574 -2.80 18.28 -35.11
C LYS A 574 -4.25 18.55 -35.51
N LYS A 575 -5.03 17.50 -35.75
CA LYS A 575 -6.45 17.60 -36.12
C LYS A 575 -7.37 17.72 -34.91
N LEU A 576 -6.91 17.30 -33.73
CA LEU A 576 -7.69 17.22 -32.49
C LEU A 576 -8.94 16.33 -32.66
N GLU A 577 -8.77 15.21 -33.35
CA GLU A 577 -9.82 14.24 -33.66
C GLU A 577 -9.45 12.83 -33.14
N LEU A 578 -10.48 12.05 -32.79
CA LEU A 578 -10.28 10.66 -32.41
C LEU A 578 -10.00 9.82 -33.67
N VAL A 579 -8.83 9.20 -33.70
CA VAL A 579 -8.37 8.35 -34.82
C VAL A 579 -8.84 6.91 -34.64
N HIS A 580 -8.60 6.35 -33.44
CA HIS A 580 -8.87 4.95 -33.18
C HIS A 580 -9.19 4.70 -31.70
N THR A 581 -9.83 3.56 -31.40
CA THR A 581 -10.10 3.09 -30.04
C THR A 581 -9.76 1.61 -29.95
N PHE A 582 -8.77 1.27 -29.13
CA PHE A 582 -8.44 -0.11 -28.79
C PHE A 582 -9.30 -0.60 -27.62
N VAL A 583 -9.74 -1.85 -27.72
CA VAL A 583 -10.36 -2.59 -26.63
C VAL A 583 -9.42 -3.74 -26.27
N PRO A 584 -8.74 -3.68 -25.12
CA PRO A 584 -7.89 -4.79 -24.65
C PRO A 584 -8.72 -6.06 -24.45
N GLN A 585 -8.23 -7.19 -24.95
CA GLN A 585 -8.94 -8.48 -24.86
C GLN A 585 -7.96 -9.63 -24.57
N ARG A 586 -8.27 -10.49 -23.59
CA ARG A 586 -7.49 -11.71 -23.33
C ARG A 586 -7.80 -12.86 -24.31
N LYS A 587 -9.05 -12.97 -24.73
CA LYS A 587 -9.53 -13.94 -25.74
C LYS A 587 -10.33 -13.20 -26.80
N VAL A 588 -10.28 -13.69 -28.04
CA VAL A 588 -11.08 -13.15 -29.16
C VAL A 588 -12.53 -13.59 -28.96
N GLU A 589 -13.26 -12.89 -28.09
CA GLU A 589 -14.71 -13.06 -27.91
C GLU A 589 -15.45 -11.78 -28.32
N ASP A 590 -16.72 -11.94 -28.71
CA ASP A 590 -17.52 -10.96 -29.44
C ASP A 590 -17.59 -9.56 -28.81
N MET A 591 -17.48 -8.54 -29.66
CA MET A 591 -17.37 -7.10 -29.37
C MET A 591 -18.61 -6.45 -28.71
N ASN A 592 -19.58 -7.24 -28.23
CA ASN A 592 -20.88 -6.77 -27.76
C ASN A 592 -21.02 -6.65 -26.24
N PHE A 593 -20.01 -7.06 -25.46
CA PHE A 593 -20.00 -6.92 -24.01
C PHE A 593 -19.06 -5.80 -23.54
N PRO A 594 -19.37 -5.12 -22.41
CA PRO A 594 -18.43 -4.16 -21.83
C PRO A 594 -17.10 -4.86 -21.51
N PRO A 595 -15.95 -4.16 -21.65
CA PRO A 595 -14.66 -4.77 -21.41
C PRO A 595 -14.60 -5.35 -19.99
N SER A 596 -14.43 -6.66 -19.88
CA SER A 596 -14.28 -7.38 -18.61
C SER A 596 -12.86 -7.33 -18.07
N GLU A 597 -11.93 -6.72 -18.81
CA GLU A 597 -10.53 -6.63 -18.45
C GLU A 597 -10.26 -5.44 -17.51
N PRO A 598 -9.36 -5.57 -16.53
CA PRO A 598 -9.04 -4.48 -15.62
C PRO A 598 -8.40 -3.28 -16.33
N PRO A 599 -8.49 -2.08 -15.76
CA PRO A 599 -8.06 -0.84 -16.38
C PRO A 599 -6.55 -0.80 -16.60
N ILE A 600 -6.16 -0.17 -17.71
CA ILE A 600 -4.77 0.09 -18.06
C ILE A 600 -4.22 1.22 -17.19
N THR A 601 -3.14 0.95 -16.48
CA THR A 601 -2.52 1.92 -15.56
C THR A 601 -1.13 2.37 -15.99
N ARG A 602 -0.51 1.70 -16.97
CA ARG A 602 0.75 2.12 -17.59
C ARG A 602 0.72 1.85 -19.09
N MET A 603 1.36 2.72 -19.85
CA MET A 603 1.57 2.56 -21.29
C MET A 603 3.00 2.94 -21.65
N LEU A 604 3.60 2.20 -22.57
CA LEU A 604 4.98 2.33 -23.03
C LEU A 604 4.97 2.29 -24.57
N THR A 605 5.68 3.21 -25.20
CA THR A 605 5.81 3.30 -26.65
C THR A 605 7.22 2.93 -27.10
N SER A 606 7.32 2.25 -28.24
CA SER A 606 8.61 1.96 -28.88
C SER A 606 9.20 3.20 -29.54
N SER A 607 10.53 3.24 -29.68
CA SER A 607 11.28 4.35 -30.28
C SER A 607 10.95 4.61 -31.75
N ASP A 608 10.52 3.59 -32.50
CA ASP A 608 10.06 3.71 -33.89
C ASP A 608 8.58 4.11 -34.01
N GLY A 609 7.82 4.09 -32.91
CA GLY A 609 6.38 4.35 -32.90
C GLY A 609 5.52 3.21 -33.43
N GLN A 610 6.07 2.01 -33.66
CA GLN A 610 5.32 0.85 -34.15
C GLN A 610 4.52 0.14 -33.04
N TRP A 611 5.07 0.07 -31.83
CA TRP A 611 4.54 -0.74 -30.74
C TRP A 611 4.04 0.12 -29.57
N LEU A 612 2.90 -0.30 -29.02
CA LEU A 612 2.36 0.19 -27.76
C LEU A 612 2.16 -0.99 -26.80
N ALA A 613 2.89 -1.00 -25.68
CA ALA A 613 2.64 -1.92 -24.58
C ALA A 613 1.77 -1.25 -23.53
N ALA A 614 0.57 -1.77 -23.30
CA ALA A 614 -0.39 -1.33 -22.29
C ALA A 614 -0.47 -2.36 -21.16
N ILE A 615 -0.31 -1.91 -19.93
CA ILE A 615 -0.21 -2.78 -18.75
C ILE A 615 -1.38 -2.46 -17.82
N ASN A 616 -2.14 -3.50 -17.45
CA ASN A 616 -3.28 -3.35 -16.56
C ASN A 616 -2.86 -3.19 -15.09
N CYS A 617 -3.85 -2.98 -14.21
CA CYS A 617 -3.62 -2.78 -12.79
C CYS A 617 -3.17 -4.05 -12.02
N LEU A 618 -3.33 -5.24 -12.62
CA LEU A 618 -2.94 -6.53 -12.04
C LEU A 618 -1.56 -7.01 -12.52
N GLY A 619 -1.09 -6.52 -13.68
CA GLY A 619 0.19 -6.87 -14.29
C GLY A 619 0.11 -7.62 -15.63
N ASP A 620 -1.08 -7.84 -16.22
CA ASP A 620 -1.15 -8.37 -17.58
C ASP A 620 -0.79 -7.29 -18.61
N ILE A 621 -0.20 -7.72 -19.72
CA ILE A 621 0.39 -6.85 -20.74
C ILE A 621 -0.30 -7.11 -22.08
N TYR A 622 -0.75 -6.03 -22.69
CA TYR A 622 -1.37 -5.98 -24.01
C TYR A 622 -0.46 -5.21 -24.95
N ILE A 623 -0.07 -5.84 -26.06
CA ILE A 623 0.79 -5.22 -27.06
C ILE A 623 -0.06 -4.93 -28.29
N PHE A 624 -0.06 -3.66 -28.70
CA PHE A 624 -0.74 -3.18 -29.89
C PHE A 624 0.28 -2.75 -30.94
N ASN A 625 -0.02 -3.05 -32.20
CA ASN A 625 0.69 -2.49 -33.33
C ASN A 625 -0.06 -1.21 -33.78
N LEU A 626 0.64 -0.09 -33.77
CA LEU A 626 0.11 1.24 -34.06
C LEU A 626 -0.01 1.52 -35.56
N GLU A 627 0.69 0.78 -36.43
CA GLU A 627 0.58 0.93 -37.88
C GLU A 627 -0.72 0.31 -38.41
N ILE A 628 -1.05 -0.88 -37.93
CA ILE A 628 -2.26 -1.61 -38.36
C ILE A 628 -3.46 -1.42 -37.43
N TYR A 629 -3.28 -0.73 -36.30
CA TYR A 629 -4.29 -0.52 -35.26
C TYR A 629 -4.96 -1.84 -34.80
N ARG A 630 -4.14 -2.82 -34.41
CA ARG A 630 -4.63 -4.10 -33.86
C ARG A 630 -3.81 -4.58 -32.67
N GLN A 631 -4.46 -5.34 -31.78
CA GLN A 631 -3.75 -6.09 -30.74
C GLN A 631 -2.89 -7.17 -31.39
N HIS A 632 -1.58 -7.13 -31.13
CA HIS A 632 -0.61 -8.06 -31.67
C HIS A 632 -0.39 -9.25 -30.73
N TRP A 633 -0.24 -8.99 -29.44
CA TRP A 633 0.12 -10.01 -28.45
C TRP A 633 -0.46 -9.70 -27.07
N PHE A 634 -0.73 -10.75 -26.30
CA PHE A 634 -1.17 -10.70 -24.92
C PHE A 634 -0.22 -11.57 -24.08
N ILE A 635 0.23 -11.02 -22.96
CA ILE A 635 1.09 -11.71 -21.99
C ILE A 635 0.37 -11.66 -20.64
N SER A 636 0.06 -12.83 -20.09
CA SER A 636 -0.53 -12.94 -18.77
C SER A 636 0.52 -12.64 -17.69
N ARG A 637 0.06 -12.30 -16.48
CA ARG A 637 0.89 -12.10 -15.29
C ARG A 637 2.06 -13.08 -15.18
N LEU A 638 3.25 -12.51 -14.93
CA LEU A 638 4.52 -13.22 -14.89
C LEU A 638 4.77 -13.76 -13.48
N ASN A 639 4.50 -15.06 -13.26
CA ASN A 639 4.60 -15.72 -11.95
C ASN A 639 3.77 -15.03 -10.85
N ASP A 640 2.54 -14.65 -11.18
CA ASP A 640 1.61 -13.90 -10.30
C ASP A 640 2.14 -12.56 -9.76
N ALA A 641 3.32 -12.11 -10.21
CA ALA A 641 3.89 -10.83 -9.85
C ALA A 641 3.36 -9.73 -10.78
N SER A 642 2.92 -8.62 -10.19
CA SER A 642 2.54 -7.44 -10.95
C SER A 642 3.76 -6.77 -11.59
N VAL A 643 3.56 -6.20 -12.78
CA VAL A 643 4.59 -5.44 -13.51
C VAL A 643 4.76 -4.05 -12.91
N THR A 644 5.99 -3.68 -12.59
CA THR A 644 6.32 -2.48 -11.82
C THR A 644 6.91 -1.37 -12.69
N ALA A 645 7.82 -1.73 -13.59
CA ALA A 645 8.39 -0.82 -14.58
C ALA A 645 8.75 -1.56 -15.87
N GLY A 646 8.78 -0.84 -16.99
CA GLY A 646 9.16 -1.39 -18.28
C GLY A 646 9.54 -0.30 -19.28
N GLY A 647 10.05 -0.70 -20.43
CA GLY A 647 10.28 0.18 -21.57
C GLY A 647 10.99 -0.50 -22.73
N PHE A 648 11.03 0.20 -23.86
CA PHE A 648 11.70 -0.21 -25.07
C PHE A 648 13.09 0.44 -25.15
N PRO A 649 14.18 -0.33 -25.33
CA PRO A 649 15.50 0.23 -25.57
C PRO A 649 15.54 1.01 -26.89
N PRO A 650 16.14 2.23 -26.93
CA PRO A 650 16.23 3.03 -28.16
C PRO A 650 16.94 2.33 -29.32
N GLY A 651 17.90 1.45 -29.03
CA GLY A 651 18.65 0.70 -30.05
C GLY A 651 17.90 -0.49 -30.65
N ASN A 652 16.84 -0.99 -30.00
CA ASN A 652 16.05 -2.11 -30.49
C ASN A 652 14.59 -2.00 -30.07
N SER A 653 13.77 -1.42 -30.96
CA SER A 653 12.34 -1.16 -30.75
C SER A 653 11.47 -2.42 -30.61
N ASN A 654 11.97 -3.59 -31.03
CA ASN A 654 11.25 -4.87 -30.90
C ASN A 654 11.45 -5.53 -29.55
N VAL A 655 12.39 -5.04 -28.74
CA VAL A 655 12.69 -5.60 -27.42
C VAL A 655 11.92 -4.84 -26.36
N LEU A 656 11.13 -5.56 -25.57
CA LEU A 656 10.45 -5.02 -24.39
C LEU A 656 11.12 -5.53 -23.12
N VAL A 657 11.68 -4.62 -22.33
CA VAL A 657 12.24 -4.93 -21.01
C VAL A 657 11.21 -4.57 -19.94
N ILE A 658 10.94 -5.49 -19.01
CA ILE A 658 9.97 -5.33 -17.93
C ILE A 658 10.52 -5.90 -16.63
N THR A 659 10.03 -5.33 -15.53
CA THR A 659 10.38 -5.71 -14.17
C THR A 659 9.12 -5.98 -13.37
N THR A 660 9.21 -6.91 -12.42
CA THR A 660 8.08 -7.36 -11.60
C THR A 660 8.25 -7.00 -10.13
N SER A 661 7.17 -7.10 -9.36
CA SER A 661 7.14 -6.84 -7.91
C SER A 661 8.00 -7.81 -7.09
N SER A 662 8.34 -8.96 -7.66
CA SER A 662 9.34 -9.90 -7.14
C SER A 662 10.79 -9.52 -7.46
N ASN A 663 11.03 -8.32 -8.01
CA ASN A 663 12.33 -7.85 -8.52
C ASN A 663 12.97 -8.82 -9.53
N GLN A 664 12.15 -9.40 -10.42
CA GLN A 664 12.64 -10.14 -11.58
C GLN A 664 12.69 -9.24 -12.81
N VAL A 665 13.57 -9.57 -13.76
CA VAL A 665 13.70 -8.87 -15.04
C VAL A 665 13.34 -9.83 -16.17
N TYR A 666 12.47 -9.37 -17.07
CA TYR A 666 12.08 -10.08 -18.27
C TYR A 666 12.33 -9.20 -19.49
N VAL A 667 12.92 -9.81 -20.50
CA VAL A 667 13.20 -9.26 -21.82
C VAL A 667 12.41 -10.09 -22.84
N PHE A 668 11.54 -9.45 -23.60
CA PHE A 668 10.69 -10.06 -24.61
C PHE A 668 11.04 -9.57 -26.01
N ASP A 669 10.92 -10.46 -26.98
CA ASP A 669 10.87 -10.13 -28.39
C ASP A 669 9.39 -9.98 -28.77
N VAL A 670 9.00 -8.73 -29.03
CA VAL A 670 7.62 -8.33 -29.27
C VAL A 670 7.16 -8.77 -30.65
N GLU A 671 8.02 -8.65 -31.66
CA GLU A 671 7.69 -9.03 -33.04
C GLU A 671 7.57 -10.55 -33.17
N ALA A 672 8.48 -11.30 -32.54
CA ALA A 672 8.46 -12.76 -32.55
C ALA A 672 7.45 -13.38 -31.56
N LYS A 673 6.82 -12.58 -30.70
CA LYS A 673 5.91 -12.98 -29.61
C LYS A 673 6.51 -14.01 -28.66
N GLN A 674 7.77 -13.82 -28.31
CA GLN A 674 8.55 -14.80 -27.55
C GLN A 674 9.35 -14.15 -26.43
N LEU A 675 9.68 -14.97 -25.42
CA LEU A 675 10.65 -14.58 -24.42
C LEU A 675 12.02 -14.45 -25.09
N GLY A 676 12.71 -13.32 -24.90
CA GLY A 676 14.02 -13.05 -25.47
C GLY A 676 15.09 -13.99 -24.94
N GLU A 677 16.16 -14.20 -25.72
CA GLU A 677 17.21 -15.16 -25.39
C GLU A 677 17.83 -14.91 -24.02
N TRP A 678 18.13 -13.64 -23.68
CA TRP A 678 18.69 -13.28 -22.38
C TRP A 678 17.85 -13.80 -21.21
N SER A 679 16.53 -13.61 -21.24
CA SER A 679 15.63 -14.04 -20.17
C SER A 679 15.57 -15.56 -20.04
N ARG A 680 15.61 -16.29 -21.17
CA ARG A 680 15.60 -17.76 -21.16
C ARG A 680 16.79 -18.33 -20.37
N TYR A 681 17.94 -17.65 -20.40
CA TYR A 681 19.14 -18.08 -19.69
C TYR A 681 19.26 -17.48 -18.28
N HIS A 682 18.80 -16.25 -18.07
CA HIS A 682 19.22 -15.43 -16.93
C HIS A 682 18.14 -15.06 -15.92
N THR A 683 16.83 -15.15 -16.25
CA THR A 683 15.76 -14.73 -15.32
C THR A 683 15.79 -15.50 -13.99
N HIS A 684 16.12 -16.79 -14.01
CA HIS A 684 16.22 -17.63 -12.82
C HIS A 684 17.59 -17.59 -12.12
N HIS A 685 18.60 -16.98 -12.75
CA HIS A 685 19.99 -16.96 -12.29
C HIS A 685 20.49 -15.55 -11.94
N LEU A 686 19.58 -14.62 -11.63
CA LEU A 686 19.95 -13.25 -11.27
C LEU A 686 20.85 -13.23 -10.02
N PRO A 687 21.87 -12.35 -9.95
CA PRO A 687 22.76 -12.27 -8.80
C PRO A 687 22.00 -12.06 -7.49
N ARG A 688 22.46 -12.67 -6.40
CA ARG A 688 21.80 -12.54 -5.07
C ARG A 688 21.60 -11.08 -4.65
N ARG A 689 22.54 -10.19 -4.98
CA ARG A 689 22.44 -8.75 -4.71
C ARG A 689 21.28 -8.06 -5.44
N PHE A 690 20.91 -8.56 -6.63
CA PHE A 690 19.74 -8.08 -7.36
C PHE A 690 18.45 -8.73 -6.86
N GLN A 691 18.50 -10.02 -6.53
CA GLN A 691 17.37 -10.66 -5.83
C GLN A 691 17.09 -9.94 -4.50
N GLU A 692 18.10 -9.43 -3.82
CA GLU A 692 18.05 -8.62 -2.59
C GLU A 692 18.00 -7.11 -2.84
N PHE A 693 17.57 -6.70 -4.04
CA PHE A 693 17.51 -5.29 -4.38
C PHE A 693 16.57 -4.54 -3.40
N PRO A 694 17.03 -3.41 -2.82
CA PRO A 694 16.33 -2.79 -1.71
C PRO A 694 15.12 -2.03 -2.21
N GLY A 695 13.93 -2.49 -1.80
CA GLY A 695 12.65 -1.96 -2.25
C GLY A 695 12.28 -2.44 -3.65
N GLU A 696 11.08 -2.07 -4.07
CA GLU A 696 10.54 -2.42 -5.38
C GLU A 696 11.21 -1.60 -6.47
N VAL A 697 11.42 -2.20 -7.64
CA VAL A 697 11.82 -1.46 -8.84
C VAL A 697 10.68 -0.53 -9.27
N ILE A 698 10.93 0.78 -9.27
CA ILE A 698 9.95 1.82 -9.58
C ILE A 698 10.07 2.28 -11.05
N GLY A 699 11.26 2.18 -11.64
CA GLY A 699 11.51 2.70 -12.98
C GLY A 699 12.73 2.10 -13.67
N LEU A 700 12.72 2.22 -14.99
CA LEU A 700 13.84 1.92 -15.89
C LEU A 700 14.26 3.22 -16.59
N SER A 701 15.55 3.37 -16.86
CA SER A 701 16.08 4.41 -17.72
C SER A 701 17.09 3.85 -18.70
N PHE A 702 16.84 4.11 -19.97
CA PHE A 702 17.72 3.74 -21.07
C PHE A 702 18.59 4.94 -21.46
N PRO A 703 19.88 4.74 -21.75
CA PRO A 703 20.71 5.79 -22.33
C PRO A 703 20.18 6.14 -23.73
N PRO A 704 20.24 7.43 -24.13
CA PRO A 704 19.80 7.87 -25.46
C PRO A 704 20.85 7.52 -26.53
N SER A 705 21.14 6.22 -26.68
CA SER A 705 22.14 5.69 -27.61
C SER A 705 21.55 4.51 -28.38
N LEU A 706 21.82 4.43 -29.68
CA LEU A 706 21.37 3.33 -30.53
C LEU A 706 22.19 2.04 -30.34
N TYR A 707 23.38 2.14 -29.75
CA TYR A 707 24.33 1.02 -29.62
C TYR A 707 24.47 0.49 -28.20
N SER A 708 23.82 1.14 -27.22
CA SER A 708 23.96 0.75 -25.83
C SER A 708 22.98 -0.36 -25.45
N THR A 709 23.52 -1.43 -24.90
CA THR A 709 22.77 -2.55 -24.31
C THR A 709 22.56 -2.37 -22.81
N SER A 710 22.94 -1.21 -22.26
CA SER A 710 22.87 -0.95 -20.83
C SER A 710 21.57 -0.28 -20.39
N VAL A 711 21.08 -0.63 -19.21
CA VAL A 711 19.84 -0.12 -18.62
C VAL A 711 20.06 0.17 -17.15
N ILE A 712 19.59 1.33 -16.69
CA ILE A 712 19.51 1.64 -15.26
C ILE A 712 18.15 1.23 -14.75
N ILE A 713 18.15 0.33 -13.77
CA ILE A 713 16.98 -0.05 -12.99
C ILE A 713 17.08 0.62 -11.62
N TYR A 714 15.99 1.19 -11.11
CA TYR A 714 16.04 1.86 -9.81
C TYR A 714 14.79 1.66 -8.95
N SER A 715 15.00 1.65 -7.64
CA SER A 715 14.01 1.81 -6.59
C SER A 715 14.18 3.18 -5.91
N ALA A 716 13.35 3.46 -4.91
CA ALA A 716 13.54 4.64 -4.07
C ALA A 716 14.81 4.58 -3.20
N ARG A 717 15.45 3.40 -3.07
CA ARG A 717 16.58 3.16 -2.15
C ARG A 717 17.87 2.71 -2.83
N ALA A 718 17.82 2.25 -4.08
CA ALA A 718 19.03 1.95 -4.84
C ALA A 718 18.78 2.06 -6.35
N MET A 719 19.87 2.03 -7.10
CA MET A 719 19.88 1.81 -8.54
C MET A 719 20.88 0.70 -8.89
N CYS A 720 20.62 0.01 -9.98
CA CYS A 720 21.47 -1.00 -10.58
C CYS A 720 21.62 -0.70 -12.07
N LEU A 721 22.86 -0.63 -12.55
CA LEU A 721 23.16 -0.63 -13.98
C LEU A 721 23.32 -2.08 -14.43
N ILE A 722 22.53 -2.49 -15.41
CA ILE A 722 22.57 -3.82 -16.02
C ILE A 722 23.05 -3.64 -17.47
N ASP A 723 24.07 -4.38 -17.87
CA ASP A 723 24.46 -4.50 -19.27
C ASP A 723 24.00 -5.85 -19.84
N PHE A 724 23.00 -5.81 -20.72
CA PHE A 724 22.45 -7.01 -21.37
C PHE A 724 23.39 -7.62 -22.40
N GLY A 725 24.42 -6.89 -22.85
CA GLY A 725 25.41 -7.36 -23.82
C GLY A 725 26.52 -8.24 -23.21
N MET A 726 26.56 -8.37 -21.88
CA MET A 726 27.58 -9.13 -21.17
C MET A 726 26.98 -10.42 -20.56
N PRO A 727 27.72 -11.56 -20.54
CA PRO A 727 27.24 -12.83 -19.97
C PRO A 727 27.30 -12.82 -18.44
N LEU A 728 26.27 -13.30 -17.73
CA LEU A 728 26.27 -13.27 -16.26
C LEU A 728 27.55 -13.91 -15.69
N ASP A 729 28.31 -13.15 -14.90
CA ASP A 729 29.35 -13.74 -14.06
C ASP A 729 28.65 -14.71 -13.09
N GLN A 730 29.03 -15.99 -13.10
CA GLN A 730 28.73 -16.89 -12.00
C GLN A 730 29.40 -16.30 -10.76
N ASP A 731 28.68 -16.22 -9.63
CA ASP A 731 29.17 -15.58 -8.39
C ASP A 731 30.64 -15.97 -8.11
N ASP A 732 31.58 -15.07 -8.40
CA ASP A 732 32.99 -15.21 -8.02
C ASP A 732 33.07 -15.11 -6.49
N ASP A 733 33.01 -16.25 -5.82
CA ASP A 733 33.46 -16.46 -4.44
C ASP A 733 35.01 -16.41 -4.35
N GLU A 734 35.67 -15.44 -5.00
CA GLU A 734 37.13 -15.25 -4.93
C GLU A 734 37.56 -13.87 -4.43
N TYR A 735 38.24 -13.91 -3.28
CA TYR A 735 38.93 -12.84 -2.57
C TYR A 735 39.89 -12.02 -3.44
N PRO A 736 40.09 -10.73 -3.10
CA PRO A 736 41.42 -10.14 -3.09
C PRO A 736 41.94 -10.12 -1.65
N ASN A 737 42.87 -11.03 -1.34
CA ASN A 737 43.70 -10.98 -0.15
C ASN A 737 44.48 -9.65 -0.06
N GLY A 738 44.56 -9.10 1.15
CA GLY A 738 45.76 -8.43 1.63
C GLY A 738 45.76 -6.90 1.75
N SER A 739 45.11 -6.37 2.80
CA SER A 739 45.77 -5.38 3.67
C SER A 739 45.07 -5.35 5.04
N GLU A 740 45.58 -6.18 5.95
CA GLU A 740 45.25 -6.18 7.38
C GLU A 740 45.50 -4.81 8.01
N LEU A 741 44.54 -4.33 8.80
CA LEU A 741 44.82 -3.53 9.99
C LEU A 741 44.16 -4.22 11.17
N LEU A 742 45.02 -4.87 11.96
CA LEU A 742 44.72 -5.58 13.20
C LEU A 742 43.95 -4.69 14.19
N LEU A 743 42.82 -5.20 14.68
CA LEU A 743 42.12 -4.67 15.84
C LEU A 743 42.49 -5.55 17.05
N GLU A 744 43.46 -5.08 17.82
CA GLU A 744 43.70 -5.61 19.17
C GLU A 744 42.49 -5.35 20.06
N LYS A 745 42.10 -6.39 20.80
CA LYS A 745 41.16 -6.34 21.92
C LYS A 745 41.71 -5.43 23.01
N TYR A 746 40.88 -4.54 23.57
CA TYR A 746 41.02 -4.16 24.97
C TYR A 746 39.66 -3.86 25.62
N ASP A 747 39.47 -4.50 26.77
CA ASP A 747 38.39 -4.34 27.72
C ASP A 747 38.36 -2.95 28.37
N SER A 748 37.14 -2.58 28.78
CA SER A 748 36.73 -1.58 29.77
C SER A 748 37.81 -0.66 30.40
N SER A 749 37.64 0.66 30.24
CA SER A 749 37.28 1.59 31.32
C SER A 749 37.53 3.08 30.98
N LYS A 750 36.63 3.92 31.54
CA LYS A 750 36.75 5.36 31.87
C LYS A 750 36.84 6.45 30.76
N HIS A 751 35.92 7.40 30.95
CA HIS A 751 35.79 8.78 30.47
C HIS A 751 36.96 9.43 29.71
N ALA A 752 36.66 9.99 28.53
CA ALA A 752 36.89 11.41 28.19
C ALA A 752 36.28 11.77 26.82
N ARG A 753 35.67 12.95 26.73
CA ARG A 753 35.12 13.56 25.52
C ARG A 753 36.20 13.73 24.44
N ALA A 754 36.00 13.15 23.25
CA ALA A 754 36.70 13.54 22.04
C ALA A 754 35.72 13.61 20.86
N LYS A 755 35.67 14.78 20.22
CA LYS A 755 34.82 15.13 19.07
C LYS A 755 34.94 14.08 17.96
N ARG A 756 33.85 13.34 17.67
CA ARG A 756 33.74 12.49 16.48
C ARG A 756 33.67 13.38 15.23
N LYS A 757 34.79 13.50 14.53
CA LYS A 757 34.82 13.91 13.12
C LYS A 757 34.02 12.88 12.31
N ARG A 758 32.90 13.31 11.73
CA ARG A 758 32.07 12.58 10.76
C ARG A 758 32.96 12.14 9.59
N LYS A 759 33.27 10.84 9.48
CA LYS A 759 33.83 10.26 8.24
C LYS A 759 32.66 10.09 7.26
N ASN A 760 32.69 10.84 6.16
CA ASN A 760 31.72 10.71 5.07
C ASN A 760 31.86 9.34 4.40
N PHE A 761 30.77 8.60 4.34
CA PHE A 761 30.60 7.41 3.52
C PHE A 761 30.19 7.84 2.09
N ASP A 762 31.12 8.47 1.36
CA ASP A 762 30.94 8.73 -0.08
C ASP A 762 31.80 7.73 -0.86
N GLN A 763 31.26 6.53 -1.11
CA GLN A 763 31.89 5.59 -2.05
C GLN A 763 31.66 6.09 -3.48
N GLN A 764 32.76 6.37 -4.18
CA GLN A 764 32.81 6.79 -5.57
C GLN A 764 32.25 5.68 -6.49
N PHE A 765 31.28 6.01 -7.35
CA PHE A 765 30.83 5.12 -8.42
C PHE A 765 32.01 4.88 -9.38
N LYS A 766 32.51 3.63 -9.42
CA LYS A 766 33.47 3.15 -10.39
C LYS A 766 32.80 1.98 -11.09
N PRO A 767 32.40 2.11 -12.37
CA PRO A 767 31.98 0.94 -13.12
C PRO A 767 33.17 -0.02 -13.16
N ASN A 768 33.00 -1.20 -12.59
CA ASN A 768 34.07 -2.19 -12.60
C ASN A 768 34.07 -2.80 -14.00
N LYS A 769 35.20 -2.74 -14.72
CA LYS A 769 35.35 -3.15 -16.14
C LYS A 769 34.99 -4.63 -16.46
N LYS A 770 34.50 -5.39 -15.49
CA LYS A 770 34.27 -6.84 -15.59
C LYS A 770 32.94 -7.30 -14.98
N LYS A 771 31.99 -6.42 -14.65
CA LYS A 771 30.75 -6.85 -13.97
C LYS A 771 29.50 -6.40 -14.71
N ASN A 772 28.55 -7.31 -14.85
CA ASN A 772 27.28 -7.04 -15.54
C ASN A 772 26.27 -6.24 -14.73
N PHE A 773 26.41 -6.26 -13.40
CA PHE A 773 25.52 -5.60 -12.45
C PHE A 773 26.33 -4.67 -11.56
N ASP A 774 26.14 -3.37 -11.72
CA ASP A 774 26.75 -2.34 -10.88
C ASP A 774 25.69 -1.70 -9.98
N PHE A 775 25.81 -1.87 -8.66
CA PHE A 775 24.84 -1.40 -7.67
C PHE A 775 25.27 -0.09 -7.00
N CYS A 776 24.31 0.79 -6.76
CA CYS A 776 24.49 2.02 -6.00
C CYS A 776 23.31 2.22 -5.05
N ALA A 777 23.56 2.23 -3.74
CA ALA A 777 22.54 2.51 -2.73
C ALA A 777 22.38 4.02 -2.52
N PHE A 778 21.14 4.44 -2.30
CA PHE A 778 20.79 5.81 -1.95
C PHE A 778 20.72 6.01 -0.45
N ARG A 779 21.15 7.18 -0.01
CA ARG A 779 21.06 7.59 1.40
C ARG A 779 19.71 8.20 1.74
N ASP A 780 19.22 9.03 0.82
CA ASP A 780 17.94 9.71 0.90
C ASP A 780 16.97 9.08 -0.12
N PRO A 781 15.66 9.10 0.13
CA PRO A 781 14.67 8.64 -0.84
C PRO A 781 14.83 9.31 -2.20
N VAL A 782 14.93 8.49 -3.24
CA VAL A 782 14.98 8.93 -4.64
C VAL A 782 13.58 8.87 -5.24
N LEU A 783 13.18 9.97 -5.88
CA LEU A 783 11.87 10.13 -6.52
C LEU A 783 11.91 9.76 -8.00
N PHE A 784 13.06 9.97 -8.65
CA PHE A 784 13.24 9.71 -10.08
C PHE A 784 14.71 9.59 -10.46
N VAL A 785 15.00 8.68 -11.39
CA VAL A 785 16.31 8.55 -12.06
C VAL A 785 16.09 8.52 -13.56
N GLY A 786 16.86 9.30 -14.31
CA GLY A 786 16.76 9.34 -15.76
C GLY A 786 18.06 9.77 -16.45
N HIS A 787 18.38 9.19 -17.60
CA HIS A 787 19.49 9.64 -18.43
C HIS A 787 19.20 11.03 -19.03
N LEU A 788 20.18 11.92 -18.91
CA LEU A 788 20.21 13.23 -19.59
C LEU A 788 21.01 13.17 -20.90
N SER A 789 22.02 12.32 -20.96
CA SER A 789 22.85 12.01 -22.13
C SER A 789 23.40 10.60 -21.96
N GLU A 790 24.16 10.08 -22.95
CA GLU A 790 24.77 8.74 -22.88
C GLU A 790 25.59 8.52 -21.60
N ASN A 791 26.30 9.54 -21.12
CA ASN A 791 27.21 9.44 -19.99
C ASN A 791 26.76 10.22 -18.74
N SER A 792 25.53 10.75 -18.70
CA SER A 792 25.07 11.55 -17.57
C SER A 792 23.65 11.19 -17.13
N VAL A 793 23.47 11.02 -15.81
CA VAL A 793 22.21 10.62 -15.19
C VAL A 793 21.74 11.67 -14.19
N LEU A 794 20.48 12.07 -14.29
CA LEU A 794 19.79 12.89 -13.29
C LEU A 794 19.21 12.00 -12.19
N ILE A 795 19.53 12.31 -10.94
CA ILE A 795 18.94 11.70 -9.75
C ILE A 795 18.20 12.79 -8.98
N LEU A 796 16.88 12.64 -8.85
CA LEU A 796 16.04 13.51 -8.04
C LEU A 796 15.83 12.87 -6.67
N GLU A 797 16.52 13.39 -5.66
CA GLU A 797 16.49 12.89 -4.29
C GLU A 797 15.89 13.93 -3.34
N LYS A 798 15.20 13.47 -2.29
CA LYS A 798 14.71 14.36 -1.24
C LYS A 798 15.11 13.90 0.15
N ARG A 799 15.77 14.81 0.88
CA ARG A 799 16.19 14.56 2.26
C ARG A 799 14.99 14.49 3.18
N TRP A 800 14.85 13.36 3.87
CA TRP A 800 13.71 13.14 4.76
C TRP A 800 13.60 14.20 5.87
N MET A 801 14.73 14.70 6.38
CA MET A 801 14.73 15.76 7.40
C MET A 801 14.12 17.08 6.91
N GLU A 802 14.24 17.41 5.61
CA GLU A 802 13.61 18.62 5.05
C GLU A 802 12.09 18.44 4.96
N ILE A 803 11.63 17.24 4.64
CA ILE A 803 10.19 16.92 4.58
C ILE A 803 9.59 16.94 5.98
N ALA A 804 10.27 16.31 6.94
CA ALA A 804 9.82 16.22 8.32
C ALA A 804 9.70 17.60 9.00
N GLN A 805 10.43 18.62 8.54
CA GLN A 805 10.29 20.00 9.01
C GLN A 805 8.99 20.68 8.55
N ASN A 806 8.35 20.16 7.50
CA ASN A 806 7.09 20.68 6.97
C ASN A 806 5.84 20.01 7.58
N PHE A 807 6.04 19.07 8.51
CA PHE A 807 4.96 18.48 9.30
C PHE A 807 4.69 19.32 10.53
N ASP A 808 3.46 19.24 11.03
CA ASP A 808 3.10 19.87 12.29
C ASP A 808 3.91 19.26 13.44
N ALA A 809 4.00 19.99 14.55
CA ALA A 809 4.73 19.48 15.69
C ALA A 809 4.07 18.18 16.20
N PRO A 810 4.84 17.10 16.46
CA PRO A 810 4.27 15.89 17.05
C PRO A 810 3.70 16.21 18.43
N VAL A 811 2.56 15.58 18.77
CA VAL A 811 1.85 15.83 20.03
C VAL A 811 2.77 15.57 21.22
N HIS A 812 3.58 14.52 21.16
CA HIS A 812 4.58 14.22 22.18
C HIS A 812 6.01 14.15 21.61
N ARG A 813 6.83 15.15 21.94
CA ARG A 813 8.26 15.18 21.61
C ARG A 813 9.10 14.45 22.65
N HIS A 814 9.85 13.43 22.22
CA HIS A 814 10.88 12.83 23.06
C HIS A 814 12.14 13.70 23.05
N ILE A 815 12.48 14.29 24.18
CA ILE A 815 13.73 15.04 24.36
C ILE A 815 14.84 14.02 24.66
N PHE A 816 15.79 13.86 23.73
CA PHE A 816 16.99 13.07 24.01
C PHE A 816 17.99 13.91 24.81
N GLY A 817 18.25 13.51 26.06
CA GLY A 817 19.31 14.05 26.92
C GLY A 817 18.86 15.22 27.81
N THR A 818 18.62 14.93 29.10
CA THR A 818 19.04 15.81 30.19
C THR A 818 20.36 15.31 30.74
#